data_AF-A0A956BVY3-F1
#
_entry.id   AF-A0A956BVY3-F1
#
_cell.length_a   1.000
_cell.length_b   1.000
_cell.length_c   1.000
_cell.angle_alpha   90.00
_cell.angle_beta   90.00
_cell.angle_gamma   90.00
#
_symmetry.space_group_name_H-M   'P 1'
#
loop_
_entity.id
_entity.type
_entity.pdbx_description
1 polymer ?
#
loop_
_entity_poly.entity_id
_entity_poly.type
_entity_poly.pdbx_seq_one_letter_code
_entity_poly.pdbx_strand_id
1 'polypeptide(L)'
;MTKTTAQHRAQRTMHRPRGTLHESRVTGPGSPGAGRGSRSSLTLAWLVLLVVLLVPACGRPGTVNRVQPNFVDKGLFEGEWWMTQTAIDVGADVRGVTWSGDMGFADLGVDGGQSISLARIRWVIDEDTLFAFRAYELVDGSNTGGSDPDYRGQPIAAYRIESHFDIRREYNPVTGETLNVLVENSDDQRWYDQPYMRVDWSRNLVRSFYFASEQAIFGAYTPEDSGIDVQDGTAGLPRSYAPQFVTVGEDAGYRFADEWPEGNEDTVHYFSFVTLMNLTPGAACLNSTGTACGVLRVPYRTAFLRVPPEHEYASAAQAHPEFDRFGTFRLMQRTYARGGLPRETLGDFCAADADCGAGGFCDLEQQVCAGGLTPAYGETDFLTFYRPRHNLFRDPLTDQACVSDWQCDGRYPSAPGVPGSVCDRAAQRCSRPDFERETRRVTYHLNAGFPKHLVGAAFDVVGNWNEAMMRGRRASIGAELPDYAAATETCQTTDPTRYCFCGSAEERDGTCPGRYDPRVTPDAYTARGVQNPYRCHVENPEWTEPASPTSYDEYPLPEAYRYRFVGDECLLVLETNGCDWERRDTTVACEDVTDADGEPVAWQMLGDLRYQFFNYVNQVNTPFGGVAAPLADPTSGELIAANASFSAAGVESAATSAIELFPALRCAGTQGCEPGEDGAEERYLTGENLRGYFARLGRIQHPVSVASSAGDGFSVDDPSRPALSWPGLPVDALGAVQGAMADVAQRVERLRGVDGRTQVRSDRLRSLAGTRFENGVMGALGSGGVDALQRARVGQVAERTPRVSSHRSPGTKDQA
;
A
#
# COMPACT_ATOMS: atom_id res chain seq x y z
N MET A 1 -61.84 2.99 -24.64
CA MET A 1 -62.38 1.79 -23.97
C MET A 1 -61.49 1.56 -22.74
N THR A 2 -61.92 1.77 -21.49
CA THR A 2 -62.79 0.89 -20.65
C THR A 2 -62.19 -0.50 -20.41
N LYS A 3 -61.91 -0.98 -19.19
CA LYS A 3 -62.16 -0.48 -17.80
C LYS A 3 -61.15 -1.11 -16.78
N THR A 4 -60.81 -0.36 -15.72
CA THR A 4 -60.85 -0.68 -14.26
C THR A 4 -60.56 -2.14 -13.81
N THR A 5 -59.68 -2.49 -12.83
CA THR A 5 -59.57 -2.12 -11.38
C THR A 5 -58.24 -2.71 -10.83
N ALA A 6 -57.40 -2.23 -9.88
CA ALA A 6 -57.40 -1.27 -8.74
C ALA A 6 -57.56 -1.86 -7.31
N GLN A 7 -57.04 -1.16 -6.27
CA GLN A 7 -56.81 -1.56 -4.84
C GLN A 7 -55.58 -2.46 -4.56
N HIS A 8 -54.83 -2.36 -3.43
CA HIS A 8 -54.84 -1.38 -2.32
C HIS A 8 -53.41 -1.10 -1.76
N ARG A 9 -53.22 0.08 -1.15
CA ARG A 9 -51.95 0.58 -0.57
C ARG A 9 -51.89 0.39 0.96
N ALA A 10 -50.74 -0.02 1.50
CA ALA A 10 -50.45 0.01 2.94
C ALA A 10 -48.95 0.30 3.22
N GLN A 11 -48.64 1.48 3.76
CA GLN A 11 -47.31 1.82 4.29
C GLN A 11 -47.35 1.70 5.82
N ARG A 12 -46.26 1.25 6.46
CA ARG A 12 -46.19 1.07 7.92
C ARG A 12 -44.96 1.76 8.51
N THR A 13 -45.14 2.99 8.96
CA THR A 13 -44.17 3.70 9.81
C THR A 13 -44.19 3.13 11.24
N MET A 14 -43.03 3.04 11.89
CA MET A 14 -42.92 2.73 13.32
C MET A 14 -42.34 3.92 14.08
N HIS A 15 -43.06 4.41 15.10
CA HIS A 15 -42.50 5.28 16.14
C HIS A 15 -42.07 4.44 17.35
N ARG A 16 -40.83 4.64 17.82
CA ARG A 16 -40.42 4.30 19.20
C ARG A 16 -40.63 5.52 20.11
N PRO A 17 -41.30 5.40 21.28
CA PRO A 17 -41.27 6.41 22.31
C PRO A 17 -39.99 6.32 23.17
N ARG A 18 -39.55 7.45 23.74
CA ARG A 18 -38.44 7.51 24.72
C ARG A 18 -38.93 7.21 26.13
N GLY A 19 -38.05 6.66 26.98
CA GLY A 19 -38.23 6.56 28.43
C GLY A 19 -36.88 6.61 29.15
N THR A 20 -36.64 7.68 29.91
CA THR A 20 -35.38 7.95 30.66
C THR A 20 -35.49 7.52 32.12
N LEU A 21 -34.40 7.06 32.75
CA LEU A 21 -34.22 7.10 34.21
C LEU A 21 -32.72 7.12 34.61
N HIS A 22 -32.43 7.57 35.82
CA HIS A 22 -31.09 7.96 36.31
C HIS A 22 -30.29 6.82 36.99
N GLU A 23 -29.01 7.11 37.28
CA GLU A 23 -28.11 6.27 38.07
C GLU A 23 -28.60 6.05 39.51
N SER A 24 -28.08 5.00 40.17
CA SER A 24 -27.09 5.18 41.25
C SER A 24 -26.60 3.84 41.84
N ARG A 25 -25.32 3.78 42.22
CA ARG A 25 -24.76 2.72 43.08
C ARG A 25 -24.95 3.10 44.55
N VAL A 26 -25.07 2.11 45.46
CA VAL A 26 -24.36 2.08 46.77
C VAL A 26 -24.49 0.69 47.41
N THR A 27 -23.54 0.36 48.30
CA THR A 27 -23.31 -0.96 48.92
C THR A 27 -23.99 -1.18 50.27
N GLY A 28 -24.25 -2.43 50.67
CA GLY A 28 -24.54 -2.78 52.07
C GLY A 28 -25.04 -4.22 52.31
N PRO A 29 -24.30 -5.09 53.04
CA PRO A 29 -24.76 -6.44 53.41
C PRO A 29 -25.37 -6.50 54.83
N GLY A 30 -26.28 -7.46 55.09
CA GLY A 30 -26.81 -7.68 56.44
C GLY A 30 -27.80 -8.84 56.59
N SER A 31 -27.59 -9.68 57.60
CA SER A 31 -28.50 -10.70 58.15
C SER A 31 -28.21 -10.80 59.67
N PRO A 32 -28.97 -11.53 60.53
CA PRO A 32 -30.19 -12.31 60.30
C PRO A 32 -31.34 -12.14 61.34
N GLY A 33 -32.52 -12.70 61.05
CA GLY A 33 -33.29 -13.59 61.95
C GLY A 33 -34.22 -13.05 63.05
N ALA A 34 -35.37 -13.74 63.26
CA ALA A 34 -35.90 -14.24 64.55
C ALA A 34 -37.37 -14.74 64.48
N GLY A 35 -37.74 -15.76 65.27
CA GLY A 35 -39.14 -16.22 65.51
C GLY A 35 -39.42 -17.67 65.05
N ARG A 36 -39.13 -18.72 65.84
CA ARG A 36 -39.94 -19.28 66.95
C ARG A 36 -41.42 -19.58 66.58
N GLY A 37 -41.96 -20.79 66.71
CA GLY A 37 -41.34 -22.11 66.93
C GLY A 37 -42.18 -23.12 67.75
N SER A 38 -42.00 -24.41 67.45
CA SER A 38 -42.39 -25.61 68.22
C SER A 38 -43.89 -25.96 68.40
N ARG A 39 -44.26 -27.17 67.98
CA ARG A 39 -44.83 -28.18 68.90
C ARG A 39 -44.63 -29.64 68.43
N SER A 40 -43.82 -30.37 69.19
CA SER A 40 -43.99 -31.77 69.60
C SER A 40 -44.12 -32.91 68.57
N SER A 41 -43.00 -33.63 68.40
CA SER A 41 -42.85 -35.05 68.79
C SER A 41 -43.60 -36.20 68.07
N LEU A 42 -42.83 -36.89 67.22
CA LEU A 42 -42.48 -38.33 67.32
C LEU A 42 -43.47 -39.45 66.86
N THR A 43 -42.88 -40.28 65.98
CA THR A 43 -42.91 -41.77 65.87
C THR A 43 -43.96 -42.55 65.06
N LEU A 44 -43.41 -43.24 64.04
CA LEU A 44 -43.71 -44.58 63.51
C LEU A 44 -45.10 -44.90 62.89
N ALA A 45 -45.14 -44.84 61.55
CA ALA A 45 -45.64 -45.94 60.71
C ALA A 45 -44.97 -45.90 59.33
N TRP A 46 -43.85 -46.62 59.15
CA TRP A 46 -43.19 -46.77 57.84
C TRP A 46 -43.76 -47.99 57.11
N LEU A 47 -44.37 -47.81 55.93
CA LEU A 47 -44.29 -48.70 54.76
C LEU A 47 -45.15 -48.19 53.58
N VAL A 48 -44.58 -48.24 52.37
CA VAL A 48 -45.23 -48.20 51.04
C VAL A 48 -46.25 -47.08 50.76
N LEU A 49 -45.76 -45.91 50.33
CA LEU A 49 -46.12 -45.35 49.02
C LEU A 49 -45.09 -44.29 48.55
N LEU A 50 -43.92 -44.73 48.09
CA LEU A 50 -42.88 -43.85 47.53
C LEU A 50 -42.35 -44.42 46.22
N VAL A 51 -43.05 -44.09 45.13
CA VAL A 51 -42.69 -44.35 43.73
C VAL A 51 -43.17 -43.15 42.91
N VAL A 52 -42.51 -42.87 41.78
CA VAL A 52 -42.76 -41.77 40.81
C VAL A 52 -42.08 -40.44 41.15
N LEU A 53 -41.14 -40.06 40.27
CA LEU A 53 -40.57 -38.71 40.06
C LEU A 53 -39.71 -38.06 41.17
N LEU A 54 -38.68 -38.79 41.62
CA LEU A 54 -37.34 -38.20 41.70
C LEU A 54 -36.50 -38.75 40.55
N VAL A 55 -36.47 -38.04 39.43
CA VAL A 55 -35.46 -38.26 38.38
C VAL A 55 -34.21 -37.47 38.80
N PRO A 56 -33.09 -38.12 39.15
CA PRO A 56 -31.84 -37.38 39.27
C PRO A 56 -31.47 -36.86 37.88
N ALA A 57 -31.35 -35.54 37.75
CA ALA A 57 -30.74 -34.94 36.57
C ALA A 57 -29.25 -35.25 36.57
N CYS A 58 -28.89 -36.45 36.10
CA CYS A 58 -27.53 -36.82 35.75
C CYS A 58 -27.07 -35.94 34.58
N GLY A 59 -26.63 -34.72 34.90
CA GLY A 59 -25.92 -33.87 33.97
C GLY A 59 -24.73 -34.64 33.42
N ARG A 60 -24.78 -34.99 32.13
CA ARG A 60 -23.62 -35.54 31.43
C ARG A 60 -22.47 -34.55 31.60
N PRO A 61 -21.24 -34.99 31.91
CA PRO A 61 -20.11 -34.08 31.97
C PRO A 61 -19.99 -33.34 30.63
N GLY A 62 -19.74 -32.03 30.71
CA GLY A 62 -19.67 -31.15 29.53
C GLY A 62 -18.61 -31.64 28.54
N THR A 63 -18.74 -31.22 27.27
CA THR A 63 -17.75 -31.57 26.25
C THR A 63 -16.42 -30.90 26.61
N VAL A 64 -15.37 -31.70 26.85
CA VAL A 64 -14.01 -31.23 27.10
C VAL A 64 -13.31 -31.11 25.76
N ASN A 65 -13.03 -29.89 25.30
CA ASN A 65 -12.26 -29.69 24.08
C ASN A 65 -10.75 -29.83 24.37
N ARG A 66 -10.04 -30.61 23.55
CA ARG A 66 -8.57 -30.72 23.54
C ARG A 66 -7.94 -30.32 22.20
N VAL A 67 -8.73 -29.92 21.21
CA VAL A 67 -8.24 -29.41 19.92
C VAL A 67 -7.41 -28.15 20.17
N GLN A 68 -6.25 -28.05 19.53
CA GLN A 68 -5.36 -26.90 19.61
C GLN A 68 -5.78 -25.84 18.59
N PRO A 69 -5.69 -24.53 18.91
CA PRO A 69 -6.02 -23.45 17.98
C PRO A 69 -5.11 -23.47 16.74
N ASN A 70 -5.36 -22.61 15.75
CA ASN A 70 -4.54 -22.44 14.54
C ASN A 70 -4.54 -23.67 13.60
N PHE A 71 -5.70 -24.29 13.44
CA PHE A 71 -5.96 -25.23 12.35
C PHE A 71 -6.77 -24.55 11.25
N VAL A 72 -6.71 -25.10 10.04
CA VAL A 72 -7.49 -24.64 8.88
C VAL A 72 -8.30 -25.80 8.31
N ASP A 73 -9.51 -25.49 7.85
CA ASP A 73 -10.31 -26.40 7.03
C ASP A 73 -9.71 -26.45 5.62
N LYS A 74 -9.69 -27.62 4.98
CA LYS A 74 -9.12 -27.76 3.63
C LYS A 74 -9.94 -27.06 2.55
N GLY A 75 -11.25 -26.87 2.74
CA GLY A 75 -12.12 -26.13 1.82
C GLY A 75 -11.71 -24.67 1.63
N LEU A 76 -10.97 -24.08 2.59
CA LEU A 76 -10.33 -22.77 2.46
C LEU A 76 -9.47 -22.67 1.19
N PHE A 77 -8.84 -23.76 0.75
CA PHE A 77 -7.83 -23.73 -0.29
C PHE A 77 -8.38 -23.94 -1.71
N GLU A 78 -9.70 -24.09 -1.85
CA GLU A 78 -10.37 -24.20 -3.15
C GLU A 78 -10.32 -22.89 -3.94
N GLY A 79 -10.40 -23.00 -5.27
CA GLY A 79 -10.49 -21.86 -6.19
C GLY A 79 -9.15 -21.15 -6.42
N GLU A 80 -9.22 -19.92 -6.93
CA GLU A 80 -8.06 -19.09 -7.23
C GLU A 80 -7.90 -17.97 -6.23
N TRP A 81 -6.65 -17.55 -6.01
CA TRP A 81 -6.30 -16.49 -5.07
C TRP A 81 -5.28 -15.54 -5.70
N TRP A 82 -5.48 -14.23 -5.51
CA TRP A 82 -4.41 -13.25 -5.66
C TRP A 82 -3.55 -13.23 -4.41
N MET A 83 -2.22 -13.12 -4.58
CA MET A 83 -1.24 -13.15 -3.52
C MET A 83 -0.17 -12.06 -3.70
N THR A 84 0.20 -11.40 -2.60
CA THR A 84 1.42 -10.57 -2.52
C THR A 84 2.00 -10.57 -1.10
N GLN A 85 3.15 -9.92 -0.95
CA GLN A 85 3.79 -9.60 0.32
C GLN A 85 4.00 -8.08 0.38
N THR A 86 3.75 -7.43 1.52
CA THR A 86 3.91 -5.97 1.69
C THR A 86 4.67 -5.66 2.98
N ALA A 87 5.67 -4.79 2.92
CA ALA A 87 6.35 -4.27 4.11
C ALA A 87 5.40 -3.33 4.86
N ILE A 88 5.08 -3.60 6.14
CA ILE A 88 4.04 -2.85 6.85
C ILE A 88 4.59 -1.81 7.84
N ASP A 89 5.66 -2.13 8.58
CA ASP A 89 6.22 -1.30 9.65
C ASP A 89 7.75 -1.28 9.54
N VAL A 90 8.25 -0.43 8.65
CA VAL A 90 9.67 -0.29 8.36
C VAL A 90 10.30 0.71 9.35
N GLY A 91 11.14 0.20 10.25
CA GLY A 91 11.78 0.98 11.31
C GLY A 91 12.72 2.08 10.79
N ALA A 92 12.93 3.12 11.61
CA ALA A 92 13.80 4.26 11.28
C ALA A 92 15.32 3.95 11.27
N ASP A 93 15.70 2.69 11.49
CA ASP A 93 17.00 2.09 11.26
C ASP A 93 17.13 1.47 9.85
N VAL A 94 16.02 1.07 9.23
CA VAL A 94 15.92 0.48 7.87
C VAL A 94 15.94 1.58 6.80
N ARG A 95 17.04 2.33 6.75
CA ARG A 95 17.13 3.63 6.07
C ARG A 95 17.31 3.55 4.56
N GLY A 96 16.28 3.92 3.80
CA GLY A 96 16.37 4.10 2.35
C GLY A 96 16.65 2.79 1.60
N VAL A 97 16.13 1.67 2.13
CA VAL A 97 16.27 0.31 1.56
C VAL A 97 14.91 -0.18 1.05
N THR A 98 13.88 -0.03 1.87
CA THR A 98 12.47 -0.33 1.59
C THR A 98 11.63 0.69 2.38
N TRP A 99 10.30 0.63 2.33
CA TRP A 99 9.40 1.51 3.09
C TRP A 99 8.10 0.82 3.49
N SER A 100 7.40 1.36 4.48
CA SER A 100 6.04 0.92 4.82
C SER A 100 5.12 1.17 3.62
N GLY A 101 4.66 0.10 2.98
CA GLY A 101 3.89 0.10 1.74
C GLY A 101 4.67 -0.33 0.50
N ASP A 102 5.94 -0.72 0.61
CA ASP A 102 6.67 -1.42 -0.45
C ASP A 102 6.03 -2.80 -0.68
N MET A 103 5.60 -3.08 -1.91
CA MET A 103 4.83 -4.28 -2.27
C MET A 103 5.63 -5.19 -3.18
N GLY A 104 5.61 -6.49 -2.89
CA GLY A 104 6.36 -7.51 -3.60
C GLY A 104 5.77 -7.77 -4.98
N PHE A 105 6.54 -7.46 -6.02
CA PHE A 105 6.17 -7.77 -7.40
C PHE A 105 6.40 -9.27 -7.66
N ALA A 106 5.41 -9.95 -8.23
CA ALA A 106 5.57 -11.34 -8.66
C ALA A 106 6.31 -11.44 -10.01
N ASP A 107 6.69 -12.65 -10.39
CA ASP A 107 6.87 -13.03 -11.81
C ASP A 107 7.98 -12.31 -12.60
N LEU A 108 9.03 -11.81 -11.92
CA LEU A 108 10.24 -11.20 -12.49
C LEU A 108 10.82 -11.82 -13.76
N GLY A 109 10.69 -13.14 -13.93
CA GLY A 109 11.36 -13.92 -14.96
C GLY A 109 11.01 -13.55 -16.40
N VAL A 110 10.00 -12.71 -16.63
CA VAL A 110 9.55 -12.32 -17.99
C VAL A 110 10.23 -11.07 -18.52
N ASP A 111 10.60 -10.13 -17.64
CA ASP A 111 11.06 -8.78 -18.01
C ASP A 111 12.08 -8.14 -17.07
N GLY A 112 12.42 -8.77 -15.93
CA GLY A 112 13.34 -8.21 -14.93
C GLY A 112 12.69 -7.27 -13.91
N GLY A 113 11.36 -7.32 -13.74
CA GLY A 113 10.62 -6.49 -12.78
C GLY A 113 10.05 -5.20 -13.37
N GLN A 114 9.72 -5.20 -14.67
CA GLN A 114 8.95 -4.12 -15.29
C GLN A 114 7.44 -4.30 -15.09
N SER A 115 6.98 -5.55 -14.94
CA SER A 115 5.59 -5.89 -14.66
C SER A 115 5.28 -5.77 -13.17
N ILE A 116 4.37 -4.84 -12.87
CA ILE A 116 3.79 -4.62 -11.55
C ILE A 116 2.58 -5.55 -11.37
N SER A 117 2.84 -6.84 -11.15
CA SER A 117 1.82 -7.88 -11.04
C SER A 117 1.75 -8.53 -9.66
N LEU A 118 0.53 -8.86 -9.22
CA LEU A 118 0.27 -9.85 -8.18
C LEU A 118 0.57 -11.25 -8.72
N ALA A 119 0.79 -12.20 -7.81
CA ALA A 119 0.71 -13.61 -8.18
C ALA A 119 -0.76 -14.06 -8.17
N ARG A 120 -1.20 -14.77 -9.22
CA ARG A 120 -2.50 -15.47 -9.25
C ARG A 120 -2.23 -16.97 -9.11
N ILE A 121 -2.72 -17.57 -8.03
CA ILE A 121 -2.36 -18.92 -7.57
C ILE A 121 -3.57 -19.84 -7.39
N ARG A 122 -3.29 -21.14 -7.37
CA ARG A 122 -4.15 -22.22 -6.87
C ARG A 122 -3.35 -23.03 -5.86
N TRP A 123 -4.04 -23.58 -4.87
CA TRP A 123 -3.40 -24.39 -3.85
C TRP A 123 -3.34 -25.87 -4.23
N VAL A 124 -2.30 -26.55 -3.77
CA VAL A 124 -2.16 -28.00 -3.81
C VAL A 124 -1.72 -28.47 -2.43
N ILE A 125 -2.52 -29.33 -1.83
CA ILE A 125 -2.26 -29.93 -0.52
C ILE A 125 -1.56 -31.26 -0.74
N ASP A 126 -0.30 -31.36 -0.35
CA ASP A 126 0.47 -32.62 -0.25
C ASP A 126 0.51 -33.08 1.22
N GLU A 127 1.18 -34.20 1.53
CA GLU A 127 1.22 -34.79 2.88
C GLU A 127 2.00 -33.93 3.90
N ASP A 128 3.16 -33.40 3.49
CA ASP A 128 4.06 -32.59 4.35
C ASP A 128 4.11 -31.10 3.95
N THR A 129 3.46 -30.68 2.85
CA THR A 129 3.60 -29.31 2.30
C THR A 129 2.36 -28.81 1.56
N LEU A 130 1.98 -27.58 1.88
CA LEU A 130 0.96 -26.81 1.17
C LEU A 130 1.66 -25.93 0.12
N PHE A 131 1.40 -26.18 -1.16
CA PHE A 131 1.98 -25.41 -2.27
C PHE A 131 0.97 -24.42 -2.86
N ALA A 132 1.42 -23.20 -3.10
CA ALA A 132 0.73 -22.22 -3.95
C ALA A 132 1.34 -22.27 -5.36
N PHE A 133 0.70 -22.97 -6.29
CA PHE A 133 1.12 -23.02 -7.70
C PHE A 133 0.53 -21.85 -8.47
N ARG A 134 1.27 -21.26 -9.42
CA ARG A 134 0.69 -20.24 -10.31
C ARG A 134 -0.43 -20.85 -11.17
N ALA A 135 -1.57 -20.16 -11.25
CA ALA A 135 -2.77 -20.60 -11.96
C ALA A 135 -2.69 -20.44 -13.49
N TYR A 136 -1.70 -19.70 -14.00
CA TYR A 136 -1.67 -19.18 -15.38
C TYR A 136 -0.30 -19.34 -16.07
N GLU A 137 -0.26 -19.29 -17.40
CA GLU A 137 0.98 -19.37 -18.17
C GLU A 137 1.82 -18.08 -18.10
N LEU A 138 3.11 -18.22 -17.76
CA LEU A 138 4.06 -17.11 -17.70
C LEU A 138 4.37 -16.51 -19.10
N VAL A 139 4.28 -17.35 -20.13
CA VAL A 139 4.20 -16.99 -21.54
C VAL A 139 3.03 -17.78 -22.11
N ASP A 140 1.96 -17.09 -22.48
CA ASP A 140 0.72 -17.69 -22.96
C ASP A 140 0.95 -18.46 -24.28
N GLY A 141 0.34 -19.64 -24.38
CA GLY A 141 0.52 -20.57 -25.49
C GLY A 141 1.86 -21.34 -25.47
N SER A 142 2.68 -21.25 -24.41
CA SER A 142 4.01 -21.88 -24.38
C SER A 142 4.00 -23.37 -24.02
N ASN A 143 3.12 -23.80 -23.11
CA ASN A 143 3.02 -25.19 -22.66
C ASN A 143 1.91 -25.97 -23.38
N THR A 144 2.08 -27.27 -23.59
CA THR A 144 1.10 -28.12 -24.31
C THR A 144 -0.22 -28.35 -23.58
N GLY A 145 -0.35 -27.88 -22.34
CA GLY A 145 -1.59 -27.87 -21.55
C GLY A 145 -1.81 -26.53 -20.83
N GLY A 146 -1.35 -25.41 -21.39
CA GLY A 146 -1.51 -24.09 -20.77
C GLY A 146 -2.97 -23.66 -20.58
N SER A 147 -3.85 -24.08 -21.49
CA SER A 147 -5.30 -23.88 -21.46
C SER A 147 -6.06 -24.97 -20.69
N ASP A 148 -5.38 -25.78 -19.88
CA ASP A 148 -6.02 -26.81 -19.05
C ASP A 148 -6.63 -26.15 -17.79
N PRO A 149 -7.93 -26.36 -17.48
CA PRO A 149 -8.53 -25.88 -16.23
C PRO A 149 -7.77 -26.32 -14.98
N ASP A 150 -7.01 -27.42 -15.00
CA ASP A 150 -6.16 -27.91 -13.90
C ASP A 150 -4.68 -27.45 -13.98
N TYR A 151 -4.33 -26.53 -14.89
CA TYR A 151 -2.96 -26.04 -15.11
C TYR A 151 -2.27 -25.54 -13.82
N ARG A 152 -0.96 -25.82 -13.74
CA ARG A 152 -0.06 -25.46 -12.63
C ARG A 152 1.29 -25.01 -13.21
N GLY A 153 1.65 -23.76 -12.98
CA GLY A 153 2.99 -23.23 -13.30
C GLY A 153 4.04 -23.66 -12.27
N GLN A 154 5.07 -22.84 -12.02
CA GLN A 154 5.93 -23.04 -10.83
C GLN A 154 5.17 -22.72 -9.52
N PRO A 155 5.60 -23.28 -8.37
CA PRO A 155 5.18 -22.79 -7.08
C PRO A 155 5.68 -21.36 -6.85
N ILE A 156 4.78 -20.50 -6.38
CA ILE A 156 5.04 -19.13 -5.94
C ILE A 156 5.38 -19.10 -4.45
N ALA A 157 4.69 -19.92 -3.66
CA ALA A 157 4.95 -20.11 -2.24
C ALA A 157 4.77 -21.57 -1.84
N ALA A 158 5.39 -21.98 -0.73
CA ALA A 158 5.12 -23.27 -0.10
C ALA A 158 5.31 -23.17 1.42
N TYR A 159 4.45 -23.85 2.17
CA TYR A 159 4.40 -23.83 3.63
C TYR A 159 4.40 -25.27 4.15
N ARG A 160 5.10 -25.53 5.25
CA ARG A 160 5.17 -26.86 5.85
C ARG A 160 3.81 -27.19 6.50
N ILE A 161 3.32 -28.42 6.28
CA ILE A 161 2.18 -28.94 7.04
C ILE A 161 2.74 -29.67 8.27
N GLU A 162 2.08 -29.48 9.42
CA GLU A 162 2.47 -30.11 10.69
C GLU A 162 1.65 -31.36 11.01
N SER A 163 0.38 -31.36 10.63
CA SER A 163 -0.54 -32.49 10.78
C SER A 163 -1.79 -32.36 9.91
N HIS A 164 -2.39 -33.51 9.60
CA HIS A 164 -3.75 -33.64 9.05
C HIS A 164 -4.62 -34.43 10.04
N PHE A 165 -5.84 -33.98 10.30
CA PHE A 165 -6.72 -34.60 11.31
C PHE A 165 -8.20 -34.25 11.14
N ASP A 166 -9.06 -34.99 11.84
CA ASP A 166 -10.46 -34.67 12.07
C ASP A 166 -10.71 -34.24 13.52
N ILE A 167 -11.72 -33.41 13.73
CA ILE A 167 -12.16 -32.90 15.03
C ILE A 167 -13.36 -33.75 15.49
N ARG A 168 -13.07 -34.89 16.12
CA ARG A 168 -14.07 -35.87 16.54
C ARG A 168 -14.06 -36.17 18.03
N ARG A 169 -15.11 -36.85 18.50
CA ARG A 169 -15.18 -37.33 19.89
C ARG A 169 -14.20 -38.49 20.09
N GLU A 170 -13.39 -38.40 21.13
CA GLU A 170 -12.55 -39.50 21.60
C GLU A 170 -13.44 -40.73 21.86
N TYR A 171 -13.03 -41.91 21.38
CA TYR A 171 -13.78 -43.16 21.54
C TYR A 171 -12.88 -44.26 22.08
N ASN A 172 -13.45 -45.24 22.79
CA ASN A 172 -12.72 -46.42 23.21
C ASN A 172 -12.54 -47.38 22.01
N PRO A 173 -11.32 -47.64 21.51
CA PRO A 173 -11.11 -48.45 20.30
C PRO A 173 -11.45 -49.93 20.48
N VAL A 174 -11.70 -50.39 21.71
CA VAL A 174 -12.10 -51.78 22.02
C VAL A 174 -13.64 -51.93 22.09
N THR A 175 -14.38 -50.86 22.39
CA THR A 175 -15.85 -50.93 22.59
C THR A 175 -16.68 -50.04 21.67
N GLY A 176 -16.06 -49.08 20.96
CA GLY A 176 -16.75 -48.09 20.13
C GLY A 176 -17.51 -47.03 20.93
N GLU A 177 -17.37 -46.99 22.26
CA GLU A 177 -18.08 -46.02 23.11
C GLU A 177 -17.47 -44.62 23.00
N THR A 178 -18.27 -43.64 22.57
CA THR A 178 -17.86 -42.24 22.43
C THR A 178 -17.85 -41.52 23.78
N LEU A 179 -16.74 -40.87 24.10
CA LEU A 179 -16.55 -40.10 25.32
C LEU A 179 -17.10 -38.65 25.18
N ASN A 180 -17.00 -37.88 26.27
CA ASN A 180 -17.30 -36.45 26.30
C ASN A 180 -16.09 -35.57 25.96
N VAL A 181 -15.04 -36.11 25.36
CA VAL A 181 -13.84 -35.35 24.98
C VAL A 181 -13.81 -35.17 23.46
N LEU A 182 -13.48 -33.97 22.99
CA LEU A 182 -13.23 -33.66 21.58
C LEU A 182 -11.71 -33.59 21.35
N VAL A 183 -11.21 -34.29 20.34
CA VAL A 183 -9.78 -34.48 20.06
C VAL A 183 -9.48 -34.33 18.57
N GLU A 184 -8.22 -34.00 18.26
CA GLU A 184 -7.64 -34.17 16.93
C GLU A 184 -7.36 -35.67 16.72
N ASN A 185 -7.92 -36.26 15.66
CA ASN A 185 -7.69 -37.67 15.29
C ASN A 185 -7.00 -37.74 13.92
N SER A 186 -5.80 -38.30 13.89
CA SER A 186 -5.01 -38.61 12.68
C SER A 186 -5.15 -40.06 12.20
N ASP A 187 -5.65 -40.96 13.06
CA ASP A 187 -5.44 -42.41 12.91
C ASP A 187 -6.57 -43.13 12.16
N ASP A 188 -7.80 -42.61 12.21
CA ASP A 188 -8.98 -43.28 11.67
C ASP A 188 -9.12 -43.11 10.13
N GLN A 189 -8.44 -42.12 9.54
CA GLN A 189 -8.56 -41.70 8.14
C GLN A 189 -7.18 -41.30 7.59
N ARG A 190 -6.98 -41.47 6.27
CA ARG A 190 -5.73 -41.08 5.61
C ARG A 190 -5.62 -39.56 5.53
N TRP A 191 -4.40 -39.02 5.53
CA TRP A 191 -4.15 -37.58 5.57
C TRP A 191 -4.97 -36.77 4.56
N TYR A 192 -5.20 -37.29 3.34
CA TYR A 192 -5.97 -36.60 2.31
C TYR A 192 -7.49 -36.62 2.56
N ASP A 193 -8.02 -37.66 3.22
CA ASP A 193 -9.44 -37.79 3.61
C ASP A 193 -9.79 -36.93 4.85
N GLN A 194 -8.80 -36.55 5.66
CA GLN A 194 -8.98 -35.71 6.86
C GLN A 194 -9.45 -34.28 6.48
N PRO A 195 -10.45 -33.67 7.16
CA PRO A 195 -10.98 -32.36 6.79
C PRO A 195 -10.10 -31.18 7.22
N TYR A 196 -9.35 -31.30 8.33
CA TYR A 196 -8.51 -30.22 8.86
C TYR A 196 -7.02 -30.50 8.68
N MET A 197 -6.24 -29.42 8.66
CA MET A 197 -4.79 -29.48 8.74
C MET A 197 -4.20 -28.31 9.52
N ARG A 198 -2.93 -28.45 9.89
CA ARG A 198 -2.14 -27.45 10.62
C ARG A 198 -0.98 -27.02 9.74
N VAL A 199 -0.86 -25.72 9.47
CA VAL A 199 0.15 -25.16 8.56
C VAL A 199 1.10 -24.27 9.34
N ASP A 200 2.40 -24.46 9.12
CA ASP A 200 3.47 -23.62 9.61
C ASP A 200 3.66 -22.42 8.68
N TRP A 201 3.03 -21.30 9.04
CA TRP A 201 3.12 -20.03 8.31
C TRP A 201 4.40 -19.24 8.62
N SER A 202 5.27 -19.72 9.53
CA SER A 202 6.46 -18.99 10.00
C SER A 202 7.46 -18.64 8.91
N ARG A 203 7.42 -19.40 7.81
CA ARG A 203 8.37 -19.32 6.71
C ARG A 203 7.75 -19.71 5.38
N ASN A 204 7.94 -18.87 4.35
CA ASN A 204 7.77 -19.32 2.97
C ASN A 204 9.03 -20.10 2.52
N LEU A 205 8.84 -21.33 2.04
CA LEU A 205 9.91 -22.20 1.55
C LEU A 205 10.39 -21.84 0.13
N VAL A 206 9.66 -20.96 -0.57
CA VAL A 206 9.98 -20.46 -1.92
C VAL A 206 10.10 -18.94 -1.90
N ARG A 207 11.05 -18.35 -2.65
CA ARG A 207 11.15 -16.89 -2.84
C ARG A 207 10.78 -16.53 -4.28
N SER A 208 9.66 -15.84 -4.44
CA SER A 208 9.07 -15.49 -5.74
C SER A 208 8.68 -14.01 -5.89
N PHE A 209 8.76 -13.23 -4.80
CA PHE A 209 8.45 -11.80 -4.79
C PHE A 209 9.73 -10.97 -4.83
N TYR A 210 9.63 -9.78 -5.40
CA TYR A 210 10.71 -8.80 -5.54
C TYR A 210 10.35 -7.48 -4.87
N PHE A 211 11.29 -6.92 -4.10
CA PHE A 211 11.14 -5.64 -3.40
C PHE A 211 12.13 -4.60 -3.89
N ALA A 212 11.82 -3.32 -3.70
CA ALA A 212 12.71 -2.23 -4.09
C ALA A 212 14.12 -2.36 -3.49
N SER A 213 14.23 -2.93 -2.28
CA SER A 213 15.49 -3.22 -1.58
C SER A 213 16.49 -4.09 -2.36
N GLU A 214 16.02 -4.87 -3.31
CA GLU A 214 16.84 -5.76 -4.14
C GLU A 214 17.45 -5.05 -5.35
N GLN A 215 17.01 -3.83 -5.68
CA GLN A 215 17.62 -3.04 -6.75
C GLN A 215 18.96 -2.44 -6.30
N ALA A 216 19.87 -2.25 -7.26
CA ALA A 216 21.20 -1.67 -7.00
C ALA A 216 21.17 -0.26 -6.39
N ILE A 217 20.12 0.54 -6.69
CA ILE A 217 19.93 1.90 -6.15
C ILE A 217 19.71 1.88 -4.64
N PHE A 218 19.01 0.86 -4.11
CA PHE A 218 18.70 0.69 -2.69
C PHE A 218 19.72 -0.20 -1.96
N GLY A 219 20.88 -0.48 -2.58
CA GLY A 219 21.97 -1.25 -1.96
C GLY A 219 21.97 -2.75 -2.23
N ALA A 220 21.07 -3.26 -3.10
CA ALA A 220 20.99 -4.67 -3.50
C ALA A 220 21.02 -5.65 -2.31
N TYR A 221 20.06 -5.51 -1.40
CA TYR A 221 19.89 -6.41 -0.26
C TYR A 221 19.37 -7.77 -0.72
N THR A 222 19.67 -8.80 0.07
CA THR A 222 19.12 -10.15 -0.07
C THR A 222 18.07 -10.36 1.01
N PRO A 223 16.78 -10.47 0.66
CA PRO A 223 15.74 -10.87 1.60
C PRO A 223 15.87 -12.35 1.99
N GLU A 224 15.81 -12.60 3.30
CA GLU A 224 15.91 -13.90 3.97
C GLU A 224 14.83 -14.01 5.05
N ASP A 225 13.86 -14.92 4.85
CA ASP A 225 12.81 -15.21 5.82
C ASP A 225 13.43 -15.67 7.18
N SER A 226 12.96 -15.09 8.29
CA SER A 226 13.53 -15.38 9.62
C SER A 226 12.93 -16.60 10.32
N GLY A 227 11.85 -17.20 9.80
CA GLY A 227 11.18 -18.32 10.47
C GLY A 227 10.46 -17.90 11.75
N ILE A 228 9.73 -16.78 11.70
CA ILE A 228 8.97 -16.24 12.82
C ILE A 228 7.53 -16.00 12.35
N ASP A 229 6.62 -16.84 12.84
CA ASP A 229 5.17 -16.65 12.76
C ASP A 229 4.72 -15.71 13.89
N VAL A 230 3.73 -14.86 13.61
CA VAL A 230 3.15 -13.95 14.60
C VAL A 230 1.73 -14.42 14.91
N GLN A 231 1.59 -15.09 16.05
CA GLN A 231 0.35 -15.66 16.52
C GLN A 231 -0.40 -14.70 17.46
N ASP A 232 -1.71 -14.88 17.63
CA ASP A 232 -2.47 -14.06 18.58
C ASP A 232 -1.90 -14.15 20.00
N GLY A 233 -1.86 -13.02 20.71
CA GLY A 233 -1.22 -12.88 22.01
C GLY A 233 0.31 -12.98 22.03
N THR A 234 1.00 -12.98 20.88
CA THR A 234 2.48 -13.03 20.83
C THR A 234 3.10 -11.81 21.54
N ALA A 235 3.78 -12.08 22.66
CA ALA A 235 4.28 -11.04 23.55
C ALA A 235 5.33 -10.14 22.89
N GLY A 236 5.05 -8.85 22.82
CA GLY A 236 5.97 -7.83 22.30
C GLY A 236 5.76 -7.45 20.82
N LEU A 237 4.70 -7.93 20.18
CA LEU A 237 4.27 -7.53 18.84
C LEU A 237 2.85 -6.93 18.85
N PRO A 238 2.49 -6.06 17.90
CA PRO A 238 1.13 -5.54 17.74
C PRO A 238 0.09 -6.64 17.49
N ARG A 239 -1.12 -6.46 18.01
CA ARG A 239 -2.26 -7.36 17.79
C ARG A 239 -2.70 -7.37 16.32
N SER A 240 -2.47 -6.27 15.59
CA SER A 240 -2.65 -6.16 14.13
C SER A 240 -1.71 -7.03 13.29
N TYR A 241 -0.74 -7.72 13.89
CA TYR A 241 0.12 -8.70 13.21
C TYR A 241 -0.36 -10.15 13.38
N ALA A 242 -1.36 -10.41 14.22
CA ALA A 242 -1.97 -11.73 14.36
C ALA A 242 -2.63 -12.20 13.04
N PRO A 243 -2.80 -13.52 12.82
CA PRO A 243 -3.33 -14.04 11.57
C PRO A 243 -4.78 -13.61 11.38
N GLN A 244 -5.13 -13.20 10.16
CA GLN A 244 -6.49 -12.80 9.78
C GLN A 244 -7.10 -13.85 8.88
N PHE A 245 -8.35 -14.21 9.14
CA PHE A 245 -9.24 -14.93 8.23
C PHE A 245 -10.57 -14.18 8.24
N VAL A 246 -11.13 -13.84 7.08
CA VAL A 246 -12.36 -13.03 6.98
C VAL A 246 -13.31 -13.65 5.95
N THR A 247 -14.54 -13.88 6.39
CA THR A 247 -15.63 -14.41 5.56
C THR A 247 -16.30 -13.33 4.71
N VAL A 248 -17.05 -13.70 3.68
CA VAL A 248 -17.85 -12.74 2.87
C VAL A 248 -18.93 -12.06 3.73
N GLY A 249 -19.53 -12.78 4.68
CA GLY A 249 -20.55 -12.25 5.58
C GLY A 249 -20.03 -11.26 6.63
N GLU A 250 -18.79 -11.42 7.08
CA GLU A 250 -18.10 -10.45 7.96
C GLU A 250 -17.68 -9.17 7.22
N ASP A 251 -17.54 -9.23 5.90
CA ASP A 251 -17.18 -8.10 5.04
C ASP A 251 -18.17 -7.95 3.87
N ALA A 252 -19.41 -7.59 4.18
CA ALA A 252 -20.41 -7.24 3.17
C ALA A 252 -20.12 -5.86 2.49
N GLY A 253 -18.93 -5.27 2.71
CA GLY A 253 -18.59 -3.89 2.34
C GLY A 253 -17.47 -3.74 1.31
N TYR A 254 -16.56 -4.72 1.18
CA TYR A 254 -15.48 -4.62 0.18
C TYR A 254 -16.00 -4.68 -1.27
N ARG A 255 -15.22 -4.10 -2.18
CA ARG A 255 -15.55 -3.77 -3.58
C ARG A 255 -16.02 -4.92 -4.50
N PHE A 256 -15.87 -6.18 -4.09
CA PHE A 256 -16.25 -7.37 -4.86
C PHE A 256 -17.23 -8.28 -4.08
N ALA A 257 -17.79 -7.83 -2.95
CA ALA A 257 -18.77 -8.61 -2.19
C ALA A 257 -20.02 -8.97 -3.01
N ASP A 258 -20.30 -8.20 -4.07
CA ASP A 258 -21.40 -8.40 -5.02
C ASP A 258 -21.07 -9.36 -6.19
N GLU A 259 -19.89 -9.98 -6.20
CA GLU A 259 -19.46 -11.01 -7.17
C GLU A 259 -19.45 -12.43 -6.55
N TRP A 260 -20.07 -12.58 -5.38
CA TRP A 260 -20.26 -13.85 -4.68
C TRP A 260 -21.74 -14.30 -4.75
N PRO A 261 -22.02 -15.55 -5.17
CA PRO A 261 -23.39 -16.05 -5.20
C PRO A 261 -24.01 -16.12 -3.80
N GLU A 262 -25.34 -15.91 -3.70
CA GLU A 262 -26.13 -16.05 -2.46
C GLU A 262 -25.88 -17.41 -1.79
N GLY A 263 -25.64 -17.43 -0.47
CA GLY A 263 -25.30 -18.65 0.28
C GLY A 263 -23.81 -18.91 0.46
N ASN A 264 -22.93 -17.99 0.02
CA ASN A 264 -21.47 -18.08 0.24
C ASN A 264 -20.99 -17.24 1.44
N GLU A 265 -21.87 -16.77 2.32
CA GLU A 265 -21.53 -15.80 3.37
C GLU A 265 -20.46 -16.32 4.33
N ASP A 266 -20.51 -17.60 4.71
CA ASP A 266 -19.51 -18.27 5.58
C ASP A 266 -18.14 -18.54 4.87
N THR A 267 -18.01 -18.21 3.57
CA THR A 267 -16.78 -18.45 2.79
C THR A 267 -15.69 -17.47 3.19
N VAL A 268 -14.54 -17.97 3.63
CA VAL A 268 -13.32 -17.15 3.79
C VAL A 268 -12.85 -16.66 2.42
N HIS A 269 -12.92 -15.35 2.20
CA HIS A 269 -12.49 -14.70 0.95
C HIS A 269 -11.13 -14.00 1.09
N TYR A 270 -10.68 -13.71 2.31
CA TYR A 270 -9.40 -13.07 2.58
C TYR A 270 -8.72 -13.72 3.79
N PHE A 271 -7.41 -13.95 3.68
CA PHE A 271 -6.57 -14.25 4.85
C PHE A 271 -5.17 -13.65 4.72
N SER A 272 -4.53 -13.41 5.87
CA SER A 272 -3.14 -12.93 5.91
C SER A 272 -2.42 -13.32 7.20
N PHE A 273 -1.09 -13.28 7.15
CA PHE A 273 -0.20 -13.43 8.29
C PHE A 273 1.01 -12.51 8.14
N VAL A 274 1.63 -12.13 9.25
CA VAL A 274 2.86 -11.31 9.26
C VAL A 274 4.05 -12.20 9.62
N THR A 275 5.05 -12.24 8.74
CA THR A 275 6.37 -12.82 9.07
C THR A 275 7.42 -11.72 9.17
N LEU A 276 8.53 -12.01 9.85
CA LEU A 276 9.68 -11.11 9.90
C LEU A 276 10.72 -11.55 8.87
N MET A 277 11.09 -10.66 7.96
CA MET A 277 12.15 -10.91 6.97
C MET A 277 13.41 -10.13 7.33
N ASN A 278 14.56 -10.79 7.26
CA ASN A 278 15.86 -10.15 7.39
C ASN A 278 16.29 -9.64 6.00
N LEU A 279 16.83 -8.44 5.90
CA LEU A 279 17.45 -7.90 4.69
C LEU A 279 18.96 -7.90 4.90
N THR A 280 19.65 -8.85 4.28
CA THR A 280 21.12 -8.99 4.35
C THR A 280 21.77 -8.06 3.32
N PRO A 281 22.70 -7.18 3.69
CA PRO A 281 23.27 -6.19 2.78
C PRO A 281 24.18 -6.83 1.74
N GLY A 282 23.95 -6.51 0.46
CA GLY A 282 24.82 -6.92 -0.64
C GLY A 282 26.10 -6.09 -0.73
N ALA A 283 27.02 -6.51 -1.60
CA ALA A 283 28.32 -5.84 -1.80
C ALA A 283 28.20 -4.38 -2.28
N ALA A 284 27.03 -3.94 -2.78
CA ALA A 284 26.78 -2.56 -3.13
C ALA A 284 26.85 -1.61 -1.91
N CYS A 285 26.49 -2.06 -0.70
CA CYS A 285 26.56 -1.23 0.51
C CYS A 285 27.99 -0.72 0.80
N LEU A 286 29.02 -1.46 0.38
CA LEU A 286 30.43 -1.10 0.53
C LEU A 286 30.88 0.00 -0.46
N ASN A 287 30.10 0.24 -1.51
CA ASN A 287 30.41 1.19 -2.60
C ASN A 287 29.51 2.44 -2.57
N SER A 288 28.38 2.41 -1.85
CA SER A 288 27.39 3.49 -1.80
C SER A 288 27.41 4.23 -0.45
N THR A 289 27.82 5.50 -0.47
CA THR A 289 27.94 6.33 0.74
C THR A 289 26.57 6.62 1.38
N GLY A 290 26.32 6.07 2.57
CA GLY A 290 25.10 6.32 3.36
C GLY A 290 24.19 5.09 3.55
N THR A 291 24.44 4.01 2.81
CA THR A 291 23.71 2.74 2.90
C THR A 291 24.08 1.96 4.17
N ALA A 292 23.12 1.30 4.81
CA ALA A 292 23.33 0.62 6.08
C ALA A 292 23.90 -0.81 5.90
N CYS A 293 25.22 -0.98 5.97
CA CYS A 293 25.88 -2.30 5.95
C CYS A 293 25.65 -3.13 7.24
N GLY A 294 24.40 -3.35 7.64
CA GLY A 294 23.98 -4.28 8.68
C GLY A 294 22.77 -5.08 8.21
N VAL A 295 22.52 -6.24 8.83
CA VAL A 295 21.28 -6.98 8.58
C VAL A 295 20.12 -6.22 9.23
N LEU A 296 19.14 -5.85 8.42
CA LEU A 296 17.94 -5.12 8.85
C LEU A 296 16.80 -6.13 9.02
N ARG A 297 15.78 -5.84 9.84
CA ARG A 297 14.60 -6.70 9.99
C ARG A 297 13.33 -5.89 9.76
N VAL A 298 12.44 -6.43 8.93
CA VAL A 298 11.18 -5.78 8.52
C VAL A 298 10.03 -6.79 8.63
N PRO A 299 8.88 -6.41 9.22
CA PRO A 299 7.65 -7.18 9.14
C PRO A 299 7.02 -7.06 7.75
N TYR A 300 6.73 -8.20 7.14
CA TYR A 300 5.99 -8.30 5.89
C TYR A 300 4.67 -9.02 6.14
N ARG A 301 3.56 -8.40 5.77
CA ARG A 301 2.29 -9.12 5.64
C ARG A 301 2.31 -9.90 4.34
N THR A 302 2.09 -11.21 4.42
CA THR A 302 1.71 -12.04 3.26
C THR A 302 0.19 -12.11 3.23
N ALA A 303 -0.43 -11.68 2.14
CA ALA A 303 -1.87 -11.53 2.02
C ALA A 303 -2.42 -12.31 0.81
N PHE A 304 -3.61 -12.88 1.00
CA PHE A 304 -4.31 -13.70 0.03
C PHE A 304 -5.75 -13.21 -0.09
N LEU A 305 -6.20 -12.91 -1.31
CA LEU A 305 -7.58 -12.53 -1.64
C LEU A 305 -8.13 -13.50 -2.68
N ARG A 306 -9.22 -14.20 -2.35
CA ARG A 306 -9.86 -15.19 -3.22
C ARG A 306 -10.50 -14.47 -4.41
N VAL A 307 -10.31 -15.01 -5.60
CA VAL A 307 -10.99 -14.53 -6.81
C VAL A 307 -12.47 -14.90 -6.68
N PRO A 308 -13.42 -13.94 -6.76
CA PRO A 308 -14.85 -14.25 -6.70
C PRO A 308 -15.30 -15.18 -7.85
N PRO A 309 -16.28 -16.07 -7.64
CA PRO A 309 -16.74 -17.00 -8.67
C PRO A 309 -17.34 -16.31 -9.90
N GLU A 310 -17.93 -15.12 -9.73
CA GLU A 310 -18.58 -14.33 -10.79
C GLU A 310 -17.75 -13.09 -11.18
N HIS A 311 -16.44 -13.10 -10.90
CA HIS A 311 -15.53 -11.97 -11.14
C HIS A 311 -15.31 -11.71 -12.63
N GLU A 312 -15.69 -10.52 -13.11
CA GLU A 312 -15.51 -10.08 -14.49
C GLU A 312 -14.78 -8.73 -14.62
N TYR A 313 -13.89 -8.65 -15.60
CA TYR A 313 -13.24 -7.42 -16.04
C TYR A 313 -12.97 -7.47 -17.54
N ALA A 314 -13.28 -6.38 -18.25
CA ALA A 314 -12.81 -6.20 -19.62
C ALA A 314 -11.36 -5.72 -19.60
N SER A 315 -10.47 -6.57 -20.08
CA SER A 315 -9.05 -6.30 -20.30
C SER A 315 -8.82 -5.13 -21.27
N ALA A 316 -7.58 -4.65 -21.32
CA ALA A 316 -7.13 -3.71 -22.34
C ALA A 316 -5.83 -4.21 -22.98
N ALA A 317 -5.97 -4.97 -24.07
CA ALA A 317 -4.88 -5.33 -24.95
C ALA A 317 -4.41 -4.10 -25.76
N GLN A 318 -3.10 -3.85 -25.82
CA GLN A 318 -2.50 -2.88 -26.75
C GLN A 318 -1.26 -3.47 -27.45
N ALA A 319 -0.96 -2.99 -28.66
CA ALA A 319 0.23 -3.39 -29.42
C ALA A 319 1.49 -2.64 -28.93
N HIS A 320 2.67 -3.26 -29.05
CA HIS A 320 3.95 -2.71 -28.57
C HIS A 320 4.17 -1.20 -28.85
N PRO A 321 3.97 -0.67 -30.08
CA PRO A 321 4.27 0.73 -30.40
C PRO A 321 3.33 1.75 -29.74
N GLU A 322 2.22 1.32 -29.13
CA GLU A 322 1.38 2.21 -28.35
C GLU A 322 1.97 2.54 -26.98
N PHE A 323 2.88 1.70 -26.48
CA PHE A 323 3.58 1.90 -25.20
C PHE A 323 4.80 2.81 -25.30
N ASP A 324 5.20 3.22 -26.51
CA ASP A 324 6.17 4.32 -26.73
C ASP A 324 5.54 5.70 -26.41
N ARG A 325 4.25 5.75 -26.09
CA ARG A 325 3.55 6.96 -25.64
C ARG A 325 3.81 7.20 -24.15
N PHE A 326 4.03 8.46 -23.78
CA PHE A 326 4.27 8.84 -22.38
C PHE A 326 3.05 8.50 -21.49
N GLY A 327 3.29 7.83 -20.36
CA GLY A 327 2.28 7.56 -19.33
C GLY A 327 1.53 6.22 -19.43
N THR A 328 1.87 5.34 -20.39
CA THR A 328 1.28 3.99 -20.48
C THR A 328 2.17 2.93 -19.84
N PHE A 329 1.67 2.28 -18.79
CA PHE A 329 2.26 1.06 -18.21
C PHE A 329 1.77 -0.19 -18.95
N ARG A 330 2.56 -1.28 -18.92
CA ARG A 330 2.23 -2.58 -19.54
C ARG A 330 2.57 -3.73 -18.61
N LEU A 331 1.80 -4.81 -18.68
CA LEU A 331 2.18 -6.12 -18.16
C LEU A 331 2.81 -6.93 -19.29
N MET A 332 4.00 -7.49 -19.05
CA MET A 332 4.81 -8.17 -20.05
C MET A 332 4.40 -9.63 -20.28
N GLN A 333 3.13 -10.01 -20.06
CA GLN A 333 2.66 -11.33 -20.46
C GLN A 333 2.78 -11.44 -21.98
N ARG A 334 3.65 -12.34 -22.45
CA ARG A 334 3.88 -12.58 -23.88
C ARG A 334 2.95 -13.68 -24.34
N THR A 335 2.40 -13.54 -25.53
CA THR A 335 1.53 -14.52 -26.19
C THR A 335 2.29 -15.19 -27.33
N TYR A 336 2.21 -16.52 -27.44
CA TYR A 336 2.92 -17.30 -28.46
C TYR A 336 1.95 -18.04 -29.37
N ALA A 337 1.57 -17.40 -30.48
CA ALA A 337 0.89 -18.06 -31.58
C ALA A 337 1.84 -19.08 -32.23
N ARG A 338 1.60 -20.37 -32.01
CA ARG A 338 2.45 -21.44 -32.57
C ARG A 338 2.29 -21.49 -34.09
N GLY A 339 3.37 -21.24 -34.82
CA GLY A 339 3.43 -21.54 -36.26
C GLY A 339 3.05 -22.99 -36.52
N GLY A 340 1.92 -23.21 -37.20
CA GLY A 340 1.31 -24.53 -37.37
C GLY A 340 -0.03 -24.75 -36.66
N LEU A 341 -0.58 -23.75 -35.95
CA LEU A 341 -1.99 -23.75 -35.55
C LEU A 341 -2.93 -23.69 -36.78
N PRO A 342 -4.16 -24.23 -36.69
CA PRO A 342 -5.18 -24.07 -37.72
C PRO A 342 -5.53 -22.59 -37.90
N ARG A 343 -5.72 -22.13 -39.15
CA ARG A 343 -5.89 -20.69 -39.43
C ARG A 343 -7.15 -20.10 -38.78
N GLU A 344 -8.18 -20.93 -38.62
CA GLU A 344 -9.44 -20.58 -37.96
C GLU A 344 -9.26 -20.08 -36.51
N THR A 345 -8.16 -20.43 -35.81
CA THR A 345 -7.90 -19.92 -34.44
C THR A 345 -7.46 -18.46 -34.40
N LEU A 346 -7.17 -17.83 -35.55
CA LEU A 346 -6.90 -16.38 -35.63
C LEU A 346 -8.18 -15.55 -35.76
N GLY A 347 -9.30 -16.16 -36.16
CA GLY A 347 -10.51 -15.41 -36.50
C GLY A 347 -10.30 -14.42 -37.64
N ASP A 348 -9.44 -14.72 -38.63
CA ASP A 348 -9.29 -13.91 -39.83
C ASP A 348 -10.62 -13.85 -40.60
N PHE A 349 -11.20 -12.65 -40.75
CA PHE A 349 -12.41 -12.43 -41.54
C PHE A 349 -12.13 -12.68 -43.04
N CYS A 350 -13.06 -13.36 -43.71
CA CYS A 350 -13.01 -13.54 -45.17
C CYS A 350 -14.40 -13.43 -45.82
N ALA A 351 -14.40 -12.99 -47.08
CA ALA A 351 -15.55 -13.05 -47.98
C ALA A 351 -15.31 -14.01 -49.17
N ALA A 352 -14.06 -14.43 -49.43
CA ALA A 352 -13.70 -15.44 -50.41
C ALA A 352 -12.37 -16.14 -50.06
N ASP A 353 -12.11 -17.32 -50.65
CA ASP A 353 -10.87 -18.10 -50.45
C ASP A 353 -9.58 -17.28 -50.71
N ALA A 354 -9.65 -16.27 -51.57
CA ALA A 354 -8.53 -15.39 -51.90
C ALA A 354 -8.01 -14.58 -50.68
N ASP A 355 -8.86 -14.29 -49.70
CA ASP A 355 -8.49 -13.59 -48.47
C ASP A 355 -7.62 -14.49 -47.57
N CYS A 356 -7.78 -15.81 -47.69
CA CYS A 356 -7.20 -16.84 -46.82
C CYS A 356 -5.84 -17.37 -47.30
N GLY A 357 -5.25 -16.75 -48.32
CA GLY A 357 -3.86 -16.95 -48.74
C GLY A 357 -3.55 -18.36 -49.26
N ALA A 358 -2.28 -18.77 -49.14
CA ALA A 358 -1.79 -20.00 -49.74
C ALA A 358 -2.20 -21.25 -48.94
N GLY A 359 -3.23 -21.96 -49.41
CA GLY A 359 -3.65 -23.26 -48.88
C GLY A 359 -4.73 -23.21 -47.79
N GLY A 360 -5.19 -22.01 -47.41
CA GLY A 360 -6.46 -21.81 -46.70
C GLY A 360 -7.64 -21.68 -47.68
N PHE A 361 -8.84 -21.71 -47.13
CA PHE A 361 -10.10 -21.42 -47.81
C PHE A 361 -11.00 -20.61 -46.88
N CYS A 362 -12.06 -20.00 -47.40
CA CYS A 362 -13.02 -19.26 -46.59
C CYS A 362 -14.18 -20.17 -46.19
N ASP A 363 -14.42 -20.36 -44.89
CA ASP A 363 -15.72 -20.87 -44.45
C ASP A 363 -16.74 -19.76 -44.69
N LEU A 364 -17.56 -19.91 -45.74
CA LEU A 364 -18.54 -18.89 -46.12
C LEU A 364 -19.77 -18.85 -45.21
N GLU A 365 -19.97 -19.84 -44.33
CA GLU A 365 -21.04 -19.82 -43.32
C GLU A 365 -20.59 -19.04 -42.07
N GLN A 366 -19.33 -19.21 -41.66
CA GLN A 366 -18.74 -18.50 -40.51
C GLN A 366 -18.06 -17.16 -40.88
N GLN A 367 -17.73 -16.95 -42.16
CA GLN A 367 -16.89 -15.86 -42.68
C GLN A 367 -15.49 -15.83 -42.05
N VAL A 368 -14.93 -17.01 -41.75
CA VAL A 368 -13.61 -17.21 -41.12
C VAL A 368 -12.68 -17.99 -42.07
N CYS A 369 -11.41 -17.58 -42.17
CA CYS A 369 -10.41 -18.36 -42.89
C CYS A 369 -10.08 -19.67 -42.17
N ALA A 370 -10.30 -20.78 -42.85
CA ALA A 370 -10.04 -22.13 -42.34
C ALA A 370 -8.95 -22.85 -43.15
N GLY A 371 -8.22 -23.73 -42.47
CA GLY A 371 -7.22 -24.59 -43.10
C GLY A 371 -5.95 -23.88 -43.59
N GLY A 372 -5.04 -24.68 -44.13
CA GLY A 372 -3.65 -24.27 -44.33
C GLY A 372 -2.89 -24.17 -43.00
N LEU A 373 -1.57 -23.93 -43.08
CA LEU A 373 -0.75 -23.57 -41.92
C LEU A 373 -0.23 -22.16 -42.16
N THR A 374 -0.26 -21.32 -41.13
CA THR A 374 0.18 -19.93 -41.21
C THR A 374 1.72 -19.86 -41.28
N PRO A 375 2.34 -19.41 -42.39
CA PRO A 375 3.79 -19.49 -42.55
C PRO A 375 4.58 -18.39 -41.83
N ALA A 376 3.90 -17.41 -41.23
CA ALA A 376 4.48 -16.15 -40.77
C ALA A 376 4.72 -16.08 -39.25
N TYR A 377 3.79 -16.60 -38.43
CA TYR A 377 3.79 -16.35 -36.98
C TYR A 377 4.93 -17.08 -36.25
N GLY A 378 6.00 -16.32 -36.02
CA GLY A 378 7.03 -16.59 -35.03
C GLY A 378 6.79 -15.80 -33.73
N GLU A 379 7.82 -15.76 -32.87
CA GLU A 379 7.82 -15.09 -31.56
C GLU A 379 7.57 -13.56 -31.61
N THR A 380 7.58 -12.96 -32.80
CA THR A 380 7.56 -11.52 -33.05
C THR A 380 6.18 -10.91 -33.29
N ASP A 381 5.23 -11.66 -33.83
CA ASP A 381 4.25 -11.05 -34.73
C ASP A 381 3.02 -10.44 -34.06
N PHE A 382 2.72 -10.79 -32.80
CA PHE A 382 1.71 -10.11 -31.97
C PHE A 382 2.10 -10.00 -30.49
N LEU A 383 3.23 -9.37 -30.19
CA LEU A 383 3.51 -8.89 -28.82
C LEU A 383 2.45 -7.86 -28.39
N THR A 384 1.39 -8.40 -27.78
CA THR A 384 0.21 -7.72 -27.27
C THR A 384 0.30 -7.75 -25.76
N PHE A 385 0.18 -6.59 -25.12
CA PHE A 385 0.34 -6.46 -23.67
C PHE A 385 -0.95 -5.96 -23.03
N TYR A 386 -1.25 -6.44 -21.83
CA TYR A 386 -2.31 -5.86 -21.02
C TYR A 386 -1.84 -4.52 -20.44
N ARG A 387 -2.65 -3.49 -20.63
CA ARG A 387 -2.53 -2.19 -19.97
C ARG A 387 -3.20 -2.27 -18.59
N PRO A 388 -2.48 -2.06 -17.48
CA PRO A 388 -3.10 -1.95 -16.16
C PRO A 388 -4.14 -0.82 -16.11
N ARG A 389 -5.35 -1.11 -15.63
CA ARG A 389 -6.39 -0.11 -15.29
C ARG A 389 -7.17 -0.53 -14.06
N HIS A 390 -7.72 0.43 -13.34
CA HIS A 390 -8.74 0.16 -12.32
C HIS A 390 -10.03 -0.35 -12.93
N ASN A 391 -10.67 -1.30 -12.25
CA ASN A 391 -12.00 -1.78 -12.62
C ASN A 391 -13.08 -0.78 -12.17
N LEU A 392 -13.39 0.16 -13.07
CA LEU A 392 -14.40 1.20 -12.88
C LEU A 392 -15.81 0.75 -13.30
N PHE A 393 -16.00 -0.50 -13.71
CA PHE A 393 -17.22 -0.97 -14.36
C PHE A 393 -17.79 -2.27 -13.77
N ARG A 394 -19.09 -2.49 -14.00
CA ARG A 394 -19.85 -3.70 -13.69
C ARG A 394 -20.39 -4.30 -14.99
N ASP A 395 -20.60 -5.61 -15.04
CA ASP A 395 -21.08 -6.35 -16.23
C ASP A 395 -20.34 -5.91 -17.52
N PRO A 396 -18.99 -6.02 -17.57
CA PRO A 396 -18.20 -5.44 -18.65
C PRO A 396 -18.14 -6.32 -19.92
N LEU A 397 -18.60 -7.56 -19.85
CA LEU A 397 -18.57 -8.56 -20.92
C LEU A 397 -19.98 -8.95 -21.39
N THR A 398 -20.05 -9.83 -22.39
CA THR A 398 -21.30 -10.44 -22.88
C THR A 398 -21.08 -11.92 -23.10
N ASP A 399 -22.17 -12.71 -23.17
CA ASP A 399 -22.07 -14.17 -23.35
C ASP A 399 -21.71 -14.59 -24.79
N GLN A 400 -21.47 -13.62 -25.68
CA GLN A 400 -21.00 -13.87 -27.03
C GLN A 400 -19.50 -14.17 -27.01
N ALA A 401 -19.15 -15.45 -27.14
CA ALA A 401 -17.77 -15.89 -27.32
C ALA A 401 -17.15 -15.33 -28.61
N CYS A 402 -15.84 -15.07 -28.61
CA CYS A 402 -15.12 -14.48 -29.72
C CYS A 402 -13.65 -14.91 -29.79
N VAL A 403 -13.05 -14.68 -30.96
CA VAL A 403 -11.60 -14.76 -31.22
C VAL A 403 -11.04 -13.49 -31.86
N SER A 404 -11.87 -12.61 -32.43
CA SER A 404 -11.44 -11.39 -33.12
C SER A 404 -12.51 -10.28 -33.10
N ASP A 405 -12.07 -9.01 -33.05
CA ASP A 405 -12.92 -7.85 -32.75
C ASP A 405 -14.13 -7.65 -33.68
N TRP A 406 -13.99 -8.03 -34.95
CA TRP A 406 -15.06 -7.86 -35.96
C TRP A 406 -16.30 -8.72 -35.67
N GLN A 407 -16.14 -9.77 -34.85
CA GLN A 407 -17.25 -10.60 -34.39
C GLN A 407 -18.12 -9.84 -33.37
N CYS A 408 -17.56 -8.80 -32.74
CA CYS A 408 -18.15 -8.09 -31.60
C CYS A 408 -18.66 -6.68 -31.97
N ASP A 409 -18.00 -5.98 -32.88
CA ASP A 409 -18.24 -4.55 -33.13
C ASP A 409 -19.33 -4.23 -34.17
N GLY A 410 -19.86 -5.25 -34.85
CA GLY A 410 -20.94 -5.09 -35.84
C GLY A 410 -20.51 -4.51 -37.19
N ARG A 411 -19.20 -4.43 -37.50
CA ARG A 411 -18.71 -3.81 -38.76
C ARG A 411 -19.12 -4.56 -40.04
N TYR A 412 -19.50 -5.84 -39.95
CA TYR A 412 -19.87 -6.69 -41.08
C TYR A 412 -21.30 -7.21 -40.95
N PRO A 413 -22.13 -7.22 -42.03
CA PRO A 413 -23.52 -7.69 -41.96
C PRO A 413 -23.72 -9.16 -41.55
N SER A 414 -22.66 -9.98 -41.59
CA SER A 414 -22.63 -11.37 -41.13
C SER A 414 -22.37 -11.52 -39.62
N ALA A 415 -21.83 -10.49 -38.96
CA ALA A 415 -21.50 -10.49 -37.54
C ALA A 415 -22.34 -9.45 -36.80
N PRO A 416 -23.43 -9.85 -36.10
CA PRO A 416 -24.16 -8.93 -35.24
C PRO A 416 -23.27 -8.51 -34.06
N GLY A 417 -23.26 -7.22 -33.76
CA GLY A 417 -22.40 -6.62 -32.74
C GLY A 417 -22.70 -5.14 -32.51
N VAL A 418 -22.00 -4.51 -31.58
CA VAL A 418 -22.23 -3.11 -31.17
C VAL A 418 -20.96 -2.28 -31.36
N PRO A 419 -20.97 -1.17 -32.10
CA PRO A 419 -19.78 -0.35 -32.33
C PRO A 419 -19.12 0.12 -31.02
N GLY A 420 -17.83 -0.16 -30.88
CA GLY A 420 -17.07 0.08 -29.64
C GLY A 420 -16.95 -1.14 -28.72
N SER A 421 -17.64 -2.24 -29.03
CA SER A 421 -17.31 -3.57 -28.50
C SER A 421 -16.00 -4.08 -29.15
N VAL A 422 -15.21 -4.80 -28.38
CA VAL A 422 -13.99 -5.51 -28.82
C VAL A 422 -13.97 -6.92 -28.24
N CYS A 423 -13.20 -7.82 -28.85
CA CYS A 423 -13.04 -9.18 -28.33
C CYS A 423 -12.07 -9.18 -27.15
N ASP A 424 -12.55 -9.52 -25.95
CA ASP A 424 -11.68 -9.65 -24.79
C ASP A 424 -10.80 -10.89 -24.93
N ARG A 425 -9.47 -10.71 -24.85
CA ARG A 425 -8.52 -11.82 -25.03
C ARG A 425 -8.31 -12.67 -23.78
N ALA A 426 -8.58 -12.14 -22.59
CA ALA A 426 -8.49 -12.88 -21.33
C ALA A 426 -9.74 -13.73 -21.10
N ALA A 427 -10.92 -13.19 -21.42
CA ALA A 427 -12.21 -13.84 -21.21
C ALA A 427 -12.79 -14.54 -22.46
N GLN A 428 -12.18 -14.36 -23.64
CA GLN A 428 -12.65 -14.86 -24.95
C GLN A 428 -14.12 -14.49 -25.27
N ARG A 429 -14.57 -13.33 -24.79
CA ARG A 429 -15.96 -12.83 -24.85
C ARG A 429 -16.00 -11.40 -25.39
N CYS A 430 -17.03 -11.07 -26.16
CA CYS A 430 -17.24 -9.72 -26.65
C CYS A 430 -17.55 -8.78 -25.47
N SER A 431 -16.79 -7.70 -25.34
CA SER A 431 -16.96 -6.73 -24.27
C SER A 431 -18.15 -5.79 -24.53
N ARG A 432 -18.91 -5.38 -23.51
CA ARG A 432 -19.89 -4.29 -23.68
C ARG A 432 -19.15 -2.98 -24.00
N PRO A 433 -19.67 -2.09 -24.85
CA PRO A 433 -19.08 -0.77 -25.04
C PRO A 433 -19.06 0.05 -23.73
N ASP A 434 -18.07 0.93 -23.55
CA ASP A 434 -17.89 1.77 -22.34
C ASP A 434 -19.06 2.73 -22.03
N PHE A 435 -20.00 2.89 -22.97
CA PHE A 435 -21.22 3.68 -22.78
C PHE A 435 -22.41 2.86 -22.25
N GLU A 436 -22.39 1.53 -22.36
CA GLU A 436 -23.46 0.65 -21.85
C GLU A 436 -23.18 0.14 -20.43
N ARG A 437 -21.90 0.04 -20.03
CA ARG A 437 -21.46 -0.46 -18.72
C ARG A 437 -21.98 0.41 -17.57
N GLU A 438 -22.42 -0.20 -16.47
CA GLU A 438 -22.60 0.48 -15.19
C GLU A 438 -21.25 0.76 -14.53
N THR A 439 -21.14 1.82 -13.73
CA THR A 439 -19.90 2.21 -13.02
C THR A 439 -19.85 1.70 -11.58
N ARG A 440 -18.70 1.17 -11.14
CA ARG A 440 -18.38 0.96 -9.72
C ARG A 440 -17.33 1.96 -9.23
N ARG A 441 -17.26 2.14 -7.92
CA ARG A 441 -16.27 3.00 -7.26
C ARG A 441 -14.96 2.29 -7.00
N VAL A 442 -13.89 3.06 -7.06
CA VAL A 442 -12.54 2.65 -6.69
C VAL A 442 -12.16 3.45 -5.45
N THR A 443 -12.25 2.83 -4.28
CA THR A 443 -11.87 3.44 -3.01
C THR A 443 -10.38 3.23 -2.72
N TYR A 444 -9.69 4.34 -2.49
CA TYR A 444 -8.41 4.39 -1.78
C TYR A 444 -8.65 4.80 -0.32
N HIS A 445 -7.77 4.35 0.57
CA HIS A 445 -7.82 4.69 1.99
C HIS A 445 -6.55 5.44 2.40
N LEU A 446 -6.65 6.35 3.36
CA LEU A 446 -5.48 6.80 4.09
C LEU A 446 -4.87 5.62 4.87
N ASN A 447 -3.55 5.53 4.98
CA ASN A 447 -2.93 4.57 5.89
C ASN A 447 -3.09 5.03 7.36
N ALA A 448 -3.08 4.08 8.29
CA ALA A 448 -3.23 4.37 9.72
C ALA A 448 -2.14 5.34 10.22
N GLY A 449 -2.56 6.39 10.94
CA GLY A 449 -1.68 7.45 11.43
C GLY A 449 -1.30 8.50 10.37
N PHE A 450 -2.05 8.61 9.27
CA PHE A 450 -1.86 9.65 8.26
C PHE A 450 -1.83 11.05 8.88
N PRO A 451 -0.91 11.96 8.53
CA PRO A 451 -0.82 13.25 9.20
C PRO A 451 -2.11 14.06 9.04
N LYS A 452 -2.81 14.31 10.16
CA LYS A 452 -4.08 15.07 10.22
C LYS A 452 -4.08 16.42 9.49
N HIS A 453 -2.89 17.04 9.33
CA HIS A 453 -2.70 18.31 8.62
C HIS A 453 -2.48 18.18 7.10
N LEU A 454 -2.37 16.96 6.58
CA LEU A 454 -2.28 16.65 5.14
C LEU A 454 -3.55 15.98 4.61
N VAL A 455 -4.52 15.65 5.47
CA VAL A 455 -5.77 14.96 5.09
C VAL A 455 -6.53 15.75 4.04
N GLY A 456 -6.76 17.05 4.27
CA GLY A 456 -7.46 17.89 3.30
C GLY A 456 -6.73 17.96 1.96
N ALA A 457 -5.39 18.05 1.97
CA ALA A 457 -4.59 18.03 0.74
C ALA A 457 -4.63 16.66 0.01
N ALA A 458 -4.69 15.54 0.74
CA ALA A 458 -4.83 14.20 0.16
C ALA A 458 -6.19 14.02 -0.53
N PHE A 459 -7.28 14.47 0.12
CA PHE A 459 -8.61 14.52 -0.49
C PHE A 459 -8.65 15.45 -1.72
N ASP A 460 -7.92 16.57 -1.69
CA ASP A 460 -7.81 17.47 -2.84
C ASP A 460 -7.05 16.80 -4.01
N VAL A 461 -5.97 16.06 -3.76
CA VAL A 461 -5.24 15.29 -4.78
C VAL A 461 -6.13 14.23 -5.43
N VAL A 462 -6.78 13.37 -4.63
CA VAL A 462 -7.66 12.32 -5.18
C VAL A 462 -8.91 12.93 -5.83
N GLY A 463 -9.41 14.06 -5.32
CA GLY A 463 -10.51 14.80 -5.94
C GLY A 463 -10.17 15.33 -7.33
N ASN A 464 -8.94 15.81 -7.55
CA ASN A 464 -8.44 16.20 -8.87
C ASN A 464 -8.20 14.99 -9.79
N TRP A 465 -7.75 13.84 -9.26
CA TRP A 465 -7.67 12.59 -10.06
C TRP A 465 -9.06 12.11 -10.48
N ASN A 466 -10.08 12.27 -9.62
CA ASN A 466 -11.46 11.92 -9.92
C ASN A 466 -12.08 12.82 -11.01
N GLU A 467 -11.66 14.09 -11.16
CA GLU A 467 -12.08 14.95 -12.29
C GLU A 467 -11.80 14.26 -13.63
N ALA A 468 -10.59 13.73 -13.81
CA ALA A 468 -10.19 13.07 -15.05
C ALA A 468 -11.01 11.79 -15.30
N MET A 469 -11.36 11.04 -14.25
CA MET A 469 -12.22 9.86 -14.35
C MET A 469 -13.67 10.23 -14.72
N MET A 470 -14.25 11.24 -14.07
CA MET A 470 -15.59 11.75 -14.35
C MET A 470 -15.68 12.35 -15.77
N ARG A 471 -14.65 13.09 -16.20
CA ARG A 471 -14.48 13.59 -17.57
C ARG A 471 -14.48 12.44 -18.57
N GLY A 472 -13.70 11.39 -18.31
CA GLY A 472 -13.63 10.18 -19.13
C GLY A 472 -14.98 9.49 -19.26
N ARG A 473 -15.69 9.26 -18.15
CA ARG A 473 -17.03 8.65 -18.15
C ARG A 473 -18.08 9.50 -18.86
N ARG A 474 -18.11 10.82 -18.64
CA ARG A 474 -19.03 11.70 -19.37
C ARG A 474 -18.75 11.71 -20.87
N ALA A 475 -17.47 11.72 -21.26
CA ALA A 475 -17.07 11.62 -22.66
C ALA A 475 -17.47 10.28 -23.29
N SER A 476 -17.37 9.14 -22.58
CA SER A 476 -17.77 7.84 -23.14
C SER A 476 -19.28 7.75 -23.42
N ILE A 477 -20.12 8.26 -22.52
CA ILE A 477 -21.60 8.29 -22.69
C ILE A 477 -22.10 9.48 -23.54
N GLY A 478 -21.21 10.34 -24.07
CA GLY A 478 -21.59 11.52 -24.85
C GLY A 478 -22.30 12.62 -24.06
N ALA A 479 -22.12 12.67 -22.74
CA ALA A 479 -22.70 13.70 -21.87
C ALA A 479 -21.88 15.00 -21.90
N GLU A 480 -22.55 16.12 -21.63
CA GLU A 480 -21.91 17.44 -21.60
C GLU A 480 -20.81 17.54 -20.53
N LEU A 481 -19.66 18.08 -20.91
CA LEU A 481 -18.56 18.38 -20.00
C LEU A 481 -18.71 19.81 -19.44
N PRO A 482 -18.48 20.03 -18.13
CA PRO A 482 -18.56 21.36 -17.55
C PRO A 482 -17.38 22.24 -17.98
N ASP A 483 -17.69 23.46 -18.43
CA ASP A 483 -16.69 24.50 -18.61
C ASP A 483 -16.52 25.29 -17.31
N TYR A 484 -15.55 24.85 -16.49
CA TYR A 484 -15.16 25.57 -15.29
C TYR A 484 -14.42 26.89 -15.60
N ALA A 485 -13.76 27.02 -16.76
CA ALA A 485 -13.01 28.22 -17.13
C ALA A 485 -13.90 29.38 -17.58
N ALA A 486 -15.18 29.11 -17.88
CA ALA A 486 -16.21 30.12 -18.07
C ALA A 486 -16.62 30.85 -16.78
N ALA A 487 -16.31 30.30 -15.60
CA ALA A 487 -16.43 31.02 -14.33
C ALA A 487 -15.22 31.95 -14.10
N THR A 488 -15.35 32.87 -13.14
CA THR A 488 -14.26 33.76 -12.73
C THR A 488 -14.11 33.71 -11.22
N GLU A 489 -12.90 33.42 -10.76
CA GLU A 489 -12.55 33.43 -9.34
C GLU A 489 -11.92 34.79 -9.00
N THR A 490 -12.37 35.42 -7.91
CA THR A 490 -11.71 36.62 -7.37
C THR A 490 -10.42 36.19 -6.68
N CYS A 491 -9.34 36.94 -6.86
CA CYS A 491 -8.08 36.58 -6.19
C CYS A 491 -8.17 36.73 -4.67
N GLN A 492 -7.48 35.83 -3.96
CA GLN A 492 -7.43 35.77 -2.51
C GLN A 492 -6.01 36.02 -1.99
N THR A 493 -5.90 36.48 -0.74
CA THR A 493 -4.61 36.85 -0.12
C THR A 493 -4.38 36.11 1.20
N THR A 494 -5.00 34.93 1.37
CA THR A 494 -5.11 34.25 2.67
C THR A 494 -4.35 32.93 2.70
N ASP A 495 -4.35 32.18 1.60
CA ASP A 495 -3.65 30.90 1.48
C ASP A 495 -2.85 30.87 0.16
N PRO A 496 -1.51 30.98 0.20
CA PRO A 496 -0.67 30.98 -1.01
C PRO A 496 -0.56 29.61 -1.70
N THR A 497 -1.17 28.55 -1.17
CA THR A 497 -1.26 27.22 -1.82
C THR A 497 -2.57 27.00 -2.55
N ARG A 498 -3.64 27.72 -2.15
CA ARG A 498 -4.95 27.65 -2.80
C ARG A 498 -4.93 28.42 -4.13
N TYR A 499 -5.91 28.10 -4.97
CA TYR A 499 -6.00 28.71 -6.29
C TYR A 499 -6.21 30.23 -6.21
N CYS A 500 -5.84 30.92 -7.29
CA CYS A 500 -6.00 32.35 -7.47
C CYS A 500 -5.48 33.20 -6.29
N PHE A 501 -4.28 32.91 -5.81
CA PHE A 501 -3.61 33.85 -4.91
C PHE A 501 -3.28 35.15 -5.69
N CYS A 502 -3.53 36.33 -5.12
CA CYS A 502 -3.23 37.60 -5.79
C CYS A 502 -1.72 37.72 -6.08
N GLY A 503 -1.34 38.06 -7.31
CA GLY A 503 0.05 38.02 -7.79
C GLY A 503 0.57 36.63 -8.20
N SER A 504 -0.27 35.59 -8.24
CA SER A 504 0.08 34.29 -8.84
C SER A 504 0.21 34.39 -10.37
N ALA A 505 0.83 33.39 -11.00
CA ALA A 505 1.09 33.39 -12.45
C ALA A 505 -0.20 33.38 -13.29
N GLU A 506 -1.30 32.90 -12.69
CA GLU A 506 -2.64 32.74 -13.24
C GLU A 506 -3.54 33.97 -13.06
N GLU A 507 -3.18 34.89 -12.14
CA GLU A 507 -4.01 36.04 -11.77
C GLU A 507 -3.84 37.23 -12.72
N ARG A 508 -4.94 37.80 -13.21
CA ARG A 508 -4.98 39.02 -14.02
C ARG A 508 -6.11 39.93 -13.54
N ASP A 509 -5.79 41.21 -13.39
CA ASP A 509 -6.71 42.29 -12.97
C ASP A 509 -7.52 41.96 -11.68
N GLY A 510 -6.94 41.19 -10.76
CA GLY A 510 -7.56 40.77 -9.50
C GLY A 510 -8.42 39.50 -9.60
N THR A 511 -8.32 38.75 -10.71
CA THR A 511 -9.16 37.57 -10.99
C THR A 511 -8.39 36.44 -11.68
N CYS A 512 -8.93 35.23 -11.67
CA CYS A 512 -8.43 34.10 -12.45
C CYS A 512 -9.57 33.38 -13.20
N PRO A 513 -9.28 32.69 -14.32
CA PRO A 513 -10.23 31.76 -14.94
C PRO A 513 -10.63 30.67 -13.94
N GLY A 514 -11.90 30.28 -13.92
CA GLY A 514 -12.35 29.22 -13.01
C GLY A 514 -11.68 27.87 -13.29
N ARG A 515 -11.55 27.05 -12.25
CA ARG A 515 -11.10 25.66 -12.37
C ARG A 515 -11.98 24.75 -11.52
N TYR A 516 -11.90 23.45 -11.77
CA TYR A 516 -12.42 22.45 -10.84
C TYR A 516 -11.61 22.48 -9.54
N ASP A 517 -12.32 22.55 -8.43
CA ASP A 517 -11.83 22.42 -7.06
C ASP A 517 -12.80 21.44 -6.36
N PRO A 518 -12.32 20.28 -5.86
CA PRO A 518 -13.20 19.29 -5.28
C PRO A 518 -13.92 19.80 -4.02
N ARG A 519 -13.49 20.88 -3.36
CA ARG A 519 -14.17 21.45 -2.18
C ARG A 519 -15.41 22.27 -2.52
N VAL A 520 -15.65 22.60 -3.79
CA VAL A 520 -16.77 23.47 -4.21
C VAL A 520 -17.94 22.62 -4.69
N THR A 521 -19.12 22.81 -4.09
CA THR A 521 -20.30 22.00 -4.40
C THR A 521 -20.86 22.26 -5.82
N PRO A 522 -21.60 21.30 -6.41
CA PRO A 522 -22.19 21.47 -7.75
C PRO A 522 -23.17 22.66 -7.81
N ASP A 523 -23.93 22.90 -6.74
CA ASP A 523 -24.83 24.05 -6.61
C ASP A 523 -24.05 25.38 -6.56
N ALA A 524 -22.91 25.42 -5.87
CA ALA A 524 -22.06 26.60 -5.79
C ALA A 524 -21.42 26.92 -7.16
N TYR A 525 -21.04 25.91 -7.95
CA TYR A 525 -20.59 26.09 -9.33
C TYR A 525 -21.72 26.55 -10.27
N THR A 526 -22.92 25.98 -10.12
CA THR A 526 -24.11 26.39 -10.88
C THR A 526 -24.44 27.86 -10.60
N ALA A 527 -24.32 28.32 -9.35
CA ALA A 527 -24.48 29.72 -8.96
C ALA A 527 -23.39 30.66 -9.52
N ARG A 528 -22.20 30.14 -9.87
CA ARG A 528 -21.14 30.86 -10.60
C ARG A 528 -21.33 30.85 -12.13
N GLY A 529 -22.39 30.20 -12.63
CA GLY A 529 -22.71 30.13 -14.06
C GLY A 529 -22.13 28.93 -14.80
N VAL A 530 -21.38 28.04 -14.13
CA VAL A 530 -20.89 26.78 -14.73
C VAL A 530 -22.10 25.91 -15.08
N GLN A 531 -22.19 25.51 -16.35
CA GLN A 531 -23.25 24.61 -16.80
C GLN A 531 -22.88 23.16 -16.48
N ASN A 532 -23.85 22.40 -15.98
CA ASN A 532 -23.75 20.96 -15.69
C ASN A 532 -22.43 20.54 -14.97
N PRO A 533 -22.04 21.15 -13.83
CA PRO A 533 -20.89 20.71 -13.05
C PRO A 533 -20.97 19.22 -12.67
N TYR A 534 -19.83 18.58 -12.39
CA TYR A 534 -19.80 17.20 -11.91
C TYR A 534 -20.57 17.07 -10.61
N ARG A 535 -21.40 16.03 -10.48
CA ARG A 535 -22.18 15.75 -9.26
C ARG A 535 -21.33 14.93 -8.28
N CYS A 536 -20.20 15.51 -7.91
CA CYS A 536 -19.25 14.99 -6.94
C CYS A 536 -18.48 16.16 -6.30
N HIS A 537 -18.41 16.20 -4.97
CA HIS A 537 -17.57 17.13 -4.21
C HIS A 537 -16.98 16.44 -2.96
N VAL A 538 -15.99 17.07 -2.34
CA VAL A 538 -15.40 16.72 -1.04
C VAL A 538 -15.90 17.69 0.01
N GLU A 539 -16.33 17.17 1.15
CA GLU A 539 -16.75 17.99 2.30
C GLU A 539 -16.19 17.46 3.62
N ASN A 540 -16.07 18.36 4.58
CA ASN A 540 -16.02 18.05 6.01
C ASN A 540 -17.07 18.95 6.69
N PRO A 541 -18.18 18.40 7.21
CA PRO A 541 -19.24 19.19 7.84
C PRO A 541 -18.99 19.48 9.33
N GLU A 542 -17.95 18.89 9.92
CA GLU A 542 -17.65 18.95 11.36
C GLU A 542 -16.55 19.98 11.68
N TRP A 543 -15.61 20.21 10.77
CA TRP A 543 -14.47 21.13 10.94
C TRP A 543 -14.10 21.86 9.62
N THR A 544 -13.52 23.06 9.76
CA THR A 544 -13.05 23.89 8.64
C THR A 544 -11.54 24.09 8.73
N GLU A 545 -10.85 23.79 7.64
CA GLU A 545 -9.39 23.82 7.53
C GLU A 545 -8.83 25.26 7.65
N PRO A 546 -7.90 25.54 8.59
CA PRO A 546 -7.30 26.87 8.73
C PRO A 546 -6.43 27.25 7.52
N ALA A 547 -6.70 28.42 6.93
CA ALA A 547 -5.95 28.95 5.78
C ALA A 547 -4.53 29.46 6.10
N SER A 548 -4.15 29.52 7.37
CA SER A 548 -2.82 29.97 7.85
C SER A 548 -2.51 29.37 9.23
N PRO A 549 -2.33 28.04 9.33
CA PRO A 549 -2.26 27.33 10.60
C PRO A 549 -0.92 27.57 11.32
N THR A 550 -0.96 27.82 12.63
CA THR A 550 0.22 28.12 13.46
C THR A 550 0.63 26.97 14.39
N SER A 551 -0.30 26.12 14.81
CA SER A 551 -0.05 24.87 15.54
C SER A 551 -0.75 23.67 14.90
N TYR A 552 -0.17 22.48 15.06
CA TYR A 552 -0.86 21.21 14.76
C TYR A 552 -2.09 20.97 15.64
N ASP A 553 -2.27 21.73 16.72
CA ASP A 553 -3.46 21.69 17.57
C ASP A 553 -4.70 22.27 16.88
N GLU A 554 -4.54 23.08 15.82
CA GLU A 554 -5.63 23.65 15.02
C GLU A 554 -6.34 22.61 14.12
N TYR A 555 -5.79 21.39 14.08
CA TYR A 555 -6.37 20.20 13.47
C TYR A 555 -6.89 19.29 14.60
N PRO A 556 -8.14 19.43 15.05
CA PRO A 556 -8.70 18.64 16.15
C PRO A 556 -8.94 17.17 15.74
N LEU A 557 -9.09 16.29 16.74
CA LEU A 557 -9.33 14.86 16.54
C LEU A 557 -10.61 14.42 17.25
N PRO A 558 -11.55 13.74 16.55
CA PRO A 558 -11.40 13.15 15.22
C PRO A 558 -11.68 14.10 14.04
N GLU A 559 -12.11 15.35 14.27
CA GLU A 559 -12.85 16.13 13.26
C GLU A 559 -12.01 16.50 12.03
N ALA A 560 -10.68 16.68 12.14
CA ALA A 560 -9.80 16.90 10.98
C ALA A 560 -9.74 15.69 10.02
N TYR A 561 -10.13 14.50 10.46
CA TYR A 561 -10.24 13.30 9.64
C TYR A 561 -11.63 13.07 9.01
N ARG A 562 -12.65 13.88 9.37
CA ARG A 562 -14.06 13.69 8.95
C ARG A 562 -14.38 14.19 7.53
N TYR A 563 -13.43 14.01 6.62
CA TYR A 563 -13.58 14.27 5.20
C TYR A 563 -14.26 13.11 4.46
N ARG A 564 -15.09 13.44 3.47
CA ARG A 564 -15.76 12.46 2.61
C ARG A 564 -16.04 12.99 1.21
N PHE A 565 -16.14 12.08 0.25
CA PHE A 565 -16.72 12.34 -1.07
C PHE A 565 -18.24 12.24 -1.02
N VAL A 566 -18.95 13.16 -1.68
CA VAL A 566 -20.41 13.25 -1.73
C VAL A 566 -20.86 13.49 -3.17
N GLY A 567 -21.89 12.74 -3.60
CA GLY A 567 -22.42 12.75 -4.96
C GLY A 567 -22.48 11.34 -5.55
N ASP A 568 -23.20 11.19 -6.66
CA ASP A 568 -23.34 9.92 -7.39
C ASP A 568 -22.35 9.79 -8.56
N GLU A 569 -21.80 10.89 -9.07
CA GLU A 569 -20.78 10.87 -10.13
C GLU A 569 -19.35 10.58 -9.64
N CYS A 570 -19.12 10.48 -8.31
CA CYS A 570 -17.81 10.12 -7.78
C CYS A 570 -17.41 8.68 -8.16
N LEU A 571 -16.27 8.53 -8.87
CA LEU A 571 -15.76 7.25 -9.38
C LEU A 571 -14.51 6.77 -8.64
N LEU A 572 -13.52 7.65 -8.51
CA LEU A 572 -12.32 7.45 -7.70
C LEU A 572 -12.48 8.25 -6.41
N VAL A 573 -12.44 7.59 -5.25
CA VAL A 573 -12.68 8.24 -3.95
C VAL A 573 -11.57 7.92 -2.96
N LEU A 574 -11.37 8.84 -2.01
CA LEU A 574 -10.54 8.65 -0.84
C LEU A 574 -11.42 8.54 0.39
N GLU A 575 -11.10 7.59 1.26
CA GLU A 575 -11.71 7.44 2.58
C GLU A 575 -10.63 7.50 3.66
N THR A 576 -10.97 8.08 4.81
CA THR A 576 -10.11 8.06 5.99
C THR A 576 -10.04 6.63 6.53
N ASN A 577 -8.88 6.23 7.04
CA ASN A 577 -8.73 4.95 7.75
C ASN A 577 -9.73 4.83 8.91
N GLY A 578 -10.41 3.70 9.07
CA GLY A 578 -11.45 3.50 10.08
C GLY A 578 -11.00 3.84 11.50
N CYS A 579 -9.76 3.50 11.87
CA CYS A 579 -9.23 3.86 13.19
C CYS A 579 -8.98 5.36 13.35
N ASP A 580 -8.46 6.05 12.32
CA ASP A 580 -8.26 7.51 12.38
C ASP A 580 -9.59 8.27 12.38
N TRP A 581 -10.61 7.75 11.70
CA TRP A 581 -11.96 8.30 11.72
C TRP A 581 -12.54 8.39 13.13
N GLU A 582 -12.31 7.39 14.01
CA GLU A 582 -12.75 7.39 15.42
C GLU A 582 -11.66 7.81 16.43
N ARG A 583 -10.41 8.07 15.98
CA ARG A 583 -9.27 8.37 16.85
C ARG A 583 -9.44 9.74 17.52
N ARG A 584 -9.40 9.73 18.87
CA ARG A 584 -9.49 10.93 19.74
C ARG A 584 -8.14 11.34 20.35
N ASP A 585 -7.12 10.50 20.24
CA ASP A 585 -5.77 10.71 20.79
C ASP A 585 -4.72 10.06 19.88
N THR A 586 -3.66 10.80 19.51
CA THR A 586 -2.58 10.31 18.65
C THR A 586 -1.68 9.24 19.28
N THR A 587 -1.74 9.07 20.61
CA THR A 587 -0.95 8.07 21.35
C THR A 587 -1.61 6.69 21.39
N VAL A 588 -2.89 6.59 21.02
CA VAL A 588 -3.65 5.33 20.99
C VAL A 588 -3.42 4.62 19.65
N ALA A 589 -2.91 3.38 19.69
CA ALA A 589 -2.71 2.55 18.50
C ALA A 589 -4.04 2.16 17.85
N CYS A 590 -4.07 1.91 16.54
CA CYS A 590 -5.34 1.66 15.82
C CYS A 590 -6.09 0.40 16.32
N GLU A 591 -5.37 -0.60 16.80
CA GLU A 591 -5.93 -1.79 17.46
C GLU A 591 -6.54 -1.53 18.85
N ASP A 592 -6.27 -0.37 19.46
CA ASP A 592 -6.84 0.09 20.73
C ASP A 592 -7.95 1.16 20.53
N VAL A 593 -8.24 1.58 19.29
CA VAL A 593 -9.32 2.56 19.02
C VAL A 593 -10.69 1.89 19.14
N THR A 594 -11.57 2.58 19.86
CA THR A 594 -12.97 2.18 20.11
C THR A 594 -13.93 3.25 19.64
N ASP A 595 -15.13 2.82 19.25
CA ASP A 595 -16.20 3.69 18.73
C ASP A 595 -16.91 4.49 19.85
N ALA A 596 -18.14 4.96 19.58
CA ALA A 596 -18.95 5.70 20.56
C ALA A 596 -19.65 4.81 21.61
N ASP A 597 -19.86 3.53 21.33
CA ASP A 597 -20.48 2.55 22.24
C ASP A 597 -19.42 1.78 23.05
N GLY A 598 -18.16 1.79 22.59
CA GLY A 598 -16.98 1.22 23.26
C GLY A 598 -16.43 -0.04 22.59
N GLU A 599 -16.92 -0.39 21.41
CA GLU A 599 -16.52 -1.59 20.67
C GLU A 599 -15.26 -1.33 19.79
N PRO A 600 -14.43 -2.35 19.50
CA PRO A 600 -13.22 -2.19 18.69
C PRO A 600 -13.55 -1.77 17.26
N VAL A 601 -12.87 -0.73 16.76
CA VAL A 601 -13.11 -0.20 15.42
C VAL A 601 -12.43 -1.07 14.35
N ALA A 602 -13.21 -1.50 13.34
CA ALA A 602 -12.65 -2.13 12.15
C ALA A 602 -11.88 -1.10 11.30
N TRP A 603 -10.66 -1.44 10.86
CA TRP A 603 -9.77 -0.50 10.19
C TRP A 603 -8.90 -1.14 9.10
N GLN A 604 -8.57 -0.37 8.08
CA GLN A 604 -7.85 -0.82 6.89
C GLN A 604 -6.36 -0.90 7.19
N MET A 605 -5.86 -2.10 7.43
CA MET A 605 -4.46 -2.34 7.76
C MET A 605 -3.60 -2.41 6.49
N LEU A 606 -2.43 -1.76 6.48
CA LEU A 606 -1.55 -1.71 5.31
C LEU A 606 -1.15 -3.11 4.81
N GLY A 607 -1.14 -3.33 3.49
CA GLY A 607 -0.84 -4.63 2.89
C GLY A 607 -1.98 -5.67 2.93
N ASP A 608 -3.17 -5.30 3.41
CA ASP A 608 -4.41 -6.06 3.21
C ASP A 608 -4.92 -5.87 1.77
N LEU A 609 -5.05 -6.97 1.01
CA LEU A 609 -5.39 -6.96 -0.42
C LEU A 609 -6.82 -6.47 -0.73
N ARG A 610 -7.71 -6.39 0.26
CA ARG A 610 -9.07 -5.84 0.08
C ARG A 610 -9.05 -4.33 -0.16
N TYR A 611 -7.97 -3.65 0.26
CA TYR A 611 -7.87 -2.20 0.30
C TYR A 611 -6.73 -1.66 -0.57
N GLN A 612 -6.93 -0.47 -1.12
CA GLN A 612 -5.89 0.34 -1.76
C GLN A 612 -5.55 1.52 -0.84
N PHE A 613 -4.30 2.00 -0.86
CA PHE A 613 -3.83 3.03 0.07
C PHE A 613 -3.22 4.25 -0.63
N PHE A 614 -3.65 5.44 -0.22
CA PHE A 614 -2.92 6.69 -0.41
C PHE A 614 -2.01 6.87 0.82
N ASN A 615 -0.75 6.48 0.66
CA ASN A 615 0.11 6.03 1.75
C ASN A 615 1.19 7.06 2.10
N TYR A 616 1.16 7.60 3.33
CA TYR A 616 2.18 8.48 3.87
C TYR A 616 3.35 7.69 4.47
N VAL A 617 4.51 7.81 3.85
CA VAL A 617 5.77 7.20 4.29
C VAL A 617 6.53 8.20 5.18
N ASN A 618 6.41 8.04 6.50
CA ASN A 618 7.09 8.88 7.50
C ASN A 618 8.57 8.48 7.73
N GLN A 619 9.18 7.74 6.82
CA GLN A 619 10.52 7.17 7.00
C GLN A 619 11.62 8.10 6.50
N VAL A 620 12.61 8.31 7.38
CA VAL A 620 13.73 9.22 7.18
C VAL A 620 14.66 8.69 6.08
N ASN A 621 15.06 9.57 5.16
CA ASN A 621 15.94 9.25 4.03
C ASN A 621 15.32 8.26 3.02
N THR A 622 13.99 8.24 2.92
CA THR A 622 13.27 7.69 1.76
C THR A 622 13.63 8.52 0.51
N PRO A 623 14.18 7.94 -0.57
CA PRO A 623 14.86 8.72 -1.62
C PRO A 623 13.94 9.29 -2.71
N PHE A 624 12.61 9.24 -2.54
CA PHE A 624 11.62 9.65 -3.55
C PHE A 624 10.58 10.62 -3.01
N GLY A 625 10.03 11.48 -3.88
CA GLY A 625 8.84 12.28 -3.58
C GLY A 625 7.59 11.40 -3.47
N GLY A 626 7.37 10.54 -4.47
CA GLY A 626 6.35 9.49 -4.45
C GLY A 626 6.69 8.31 -5.35
N VAL A 627 6.17 7.14 -5.00
CA VAL A 627 6.25 5.86 -5.73
C VAL A 627 4.88 5.18 -5.59
N ALA A 628 4.27 4.82 -6.71
CA ALA A 628 3.08 3.99 -6.72
C ALA A 628 3.47 2.54 -7.04
N ALA A 629 2.91 1.59 -6.28
CA ALA A 629 2.95 0.16 -6.59
C ALA A 629 1.52 -0.35 -6.90
N PRO A 630 0.93 -0.03 -8.06
CA PRO A 630 -0.37 -0.54 -8.47
C PRO A 630 -0.20 -1.92 -9.10
N LEU A 631 -0.39 -2.96 -8.29
CA LEU A 631 -0.24 -4.36 -8.67
C LEU A 631 -1.50 -4.89 -9.37
N ALA A 632 -1.28 -5.43 -10.56
CA ALA A 632 -2.33 -5.94 -11.42
C ALA A 632 -2.53 -7.46 -11.34
N ASP A 633 -3.70 -7.95 -11.75
CA ASP A 633 -3.85 -9.32 -12.20
C ASP A 633 -3.02 -9.52 -13.50
N PRO A 634 -2.06 -10.46 -13.51
CA PRO A 634 -1.17 -10.68 -14.65
C PRO A 634 -1.87 -11.15 -15.92
N THR A 635 -3.06 -11.76 -15.80
CA THR A 635 -3.81 -12.39 -16.90
C THR A 635 -4.82 -11.48 -17.60
N SER A 636 -5.19 -10.35 -16.97
CA SER A 636 -6.24 -9.44 -17.49
C SER A 636 -5.83 -7.97 -17.53
N GLY A 637 -4.89 -7.53 -16.68
CA GLY A 637 -4.57 -6.12 -16.51
C GLY A 637 -5.54 -5.33 -15.61
N GLU A 638 -6.31 -6.00 -14.76
CA GLU A 638 -7.05 -5.33 -13.68
C GLU A 638 -6.11 -4.89 -12.56
N LEU A 639 -6.20 -3.64 -12.09
CA LEU A 639 -5.52 -3.18 -10.89
C LEU A 639 -6.26 -3.64 -9.63
N ILE A 640 -5.73 -4.69 -9.00
CA ILE A 640 -6.32 -5.33 -7.82
C ILE A 640 -5.83 -4.69 -6.52
N ALA A 641 -4.55 -4.31 -6.38
CA ALA A 641 -4.07 -3.67 -5.14
C ALA A 641 -3.07 -2.56 -5.44
N ALA A 642 -3.13 -1.45 -4.70
CA ALA A 642 -2.31 -0.28 -5.02
C ALA A 642 -1.94 0.54 -3.79
N ASN A 643 -0.64 0.64 -3.52
CA ASN A 643 -0.07 1.60 -2.57
C ASN A 643 0.48 2.81 -3.34
N ALA A 644 -0.30 3.89 -3.42
CA ALA A 644 0.15 5.19 -3.91
C ALA A 644 0.92 5.90 -2.79
N SER A 645 2.22 5.62 -2.70
CA SER A 645 3.06 6.07 -1.58
C SER A 645 3.75 7.40 -1.86
N PHE A 646 3.76 8.30 -0.88
CA PHE A 646 4.57 9.52 -0.91
C PHE A 646 5.35 9.69 0.38
N SER A 647 6.57 10.23 0.31
CA SER A 647 7.45 10.31 1.47
C SER A 647 7.49 11.71 2.07
N ALA A 648 7.43 11.76 3.40
CA ALA A 648 7.62 12.97 4.20
C ALA A 648 8.91 13.70 3.78
N ALA A 649 10.02 12.96 3.82
CA ALA A 649 11.35 13.46 3.51
C ALA A 649 11.47 14.03 2.08
N GLY A 650 10.80 13.44 1.09
CA GLY A 650 10.80 13.93 -0.29
C GLY A 650 10.08 15.25 -0.45
N VAL A 651 8.84 15.34 0.06
CA VAL A 651 8.03 16.57 0.02
C VAL A 651 8.70 17.69 0.86
N GLU A 652 9.15 17.37 2.07
CA GLU A 652 9.88 18.29 2.94
C GLU A 652 11.20 18.75 2.34
N SER A 653 11.92 17.89 1.60
CA SER A 653 13.20 18.28 0.98
C SER A 653 12.96 19.31 -0.11
N ALA A 654 11.90 19.19 -0.92
CA ALA A 654 11.55 20.20 -1.92
C ALA A 654 11.26 21.57 -1.26
N ALA A 655 10.43 21.58 -0.22
CA ALA A 655 10.11 22.80 0.53
C ALA A 655 11.33 23.38 1.26
N THR A 656 12.14 22.55 1.92
CA THR A 656 13.36 23.00 2.63
C THR A 656 14.40 23.52 1.66
N SER A 657 14.62 22.85 0.52
CA SER A 657 15.51 23.34 -0.52
C SER A 657 15.06 24.69 -1.05
N ALA A 658 13.76 24.91 -1.28
CA ALA A 658 13.25 26.23 -1.65
C ALA A 658 13.52 27.29 -0.55
N ILE A 659 13.16 26.99 0.70
CA ILE A 659 13.27 27.91 1.85
C ILE A 659 14.72 28.33 2.14
N GLU A 660 15.70 27.43 1.97
CA GLU A 660 17.11 27.75 2.23
C GLU A 660 17.83 28.30 0.97
N LEU A 661 17.48 27.82 -0.24
CA LEU A 661 18.15 28.22 -1.48
C LEU A 661 17.66 29.58 -2.02
N PHE A 662 16.36 29.88 -1.99
CA PHE A 662 15.88 31.15 -2.55
C PHE A 662 16.45 32.38 -1.83
N PRO A 663 16.51 32.44 -0.48
CA PRO A 663 17.21 33.51 0.22
C PRO A 663 18.71 33.58 -0.10
N ALA A 664 19.39 32.44 -0.25
CA ALA A 664 20.81 32.41 -0.63
C ALA A 664 21.03 32.98 -2.05
N LEU A 665 20.19 32.59 -3.03
CA LEU A 665 20.22 33.12 -4.39
C LEU A 665 19.85 34.61 -4.45
N ARG A 666 18.88 35.07 -3.63
CA ARG A 666 18.49 36.48 -3.55
C ARG A 666 19.61 37.34 -2.97
N CYS A 667 20.19 36.91 -1.84
CA CYS A 667 21.37 37.54 -1.22
C CYS A 667 22.59 37.63 -2.17
N ALA A 668 22.82 36.60 -3.00
CA ALA A 668 23.88 36.61 -4.02
C ALA A 668 23.54 37.43 -5.28
N GLY A 669 22.28 37.85 -5.43
CA GLY A 669 21.79 38.68 -6.53
C GLY A 669 22.10 40.17 -6.35
N THR A 670 22.06 40.92 -7.45
CA THR A 670 22.40 42.36 -7.44
C THR A 670 21.44 43.26 -6.65
N GLN A 671 20.28 42.75 -6.21
CA GLN A 671 19.34 43.44 -5.33
C GLN A 671 19.69 43.28 -3.83
N GLY A 672 20.46 42.25 -3.46
CA GLY A 672 20.80 41.92 -2.08
C GLY A 672 19.73 41.09 -1.34
N CYS A 673 19.96 40.87 -0.04
CA CYS A 673 19.06 40.13 0.85
C CYS A 673 17.78 40.94 1.19
N GLU A 674 16.65 40.25 1.39
CA GLU A 674 15.50 40.86 2.08
C GLU A 674 15.77 40.97 3.61
N PRO A 675 15.08 41.85 4.35
CA PRO A 675 15.29 42.05 5.78
C PRO A 675 15.13 40.77 6.61
N GLY A 676 16.22 40.34 7.27
CA GLY A 676 16.26 39.11 8.05
C GLY A 676 16.81 37.89 7.30
N GLU A 677 17.03 38.00 5.98
CA GLU A 677 17.72 36.95 5.22
C GLU A 677 19.25 37.02 5.36
N ASP A 678 19.80 38.09 5.96
CA ASP A 678 21.23 38.32 6.20
C ASP A 678 22.01 37.04 6.55
N GLY A 679 23.01 36.70 5.72
CA GLY A 679 23.82 35.49 5.90
C GLY A 679 23.18 34.18 5.42
N ALA A 680 22.10 34.23 4.61
CA ALA A 680 21.49 33.03 4.02
C ALA A 680 22.48 32.15 3.25
N GLU A 681 23.40 32.77 2.49
CA GLU A 681 24.47 32.05 1.79
C GLU A 681 25.40 31.32 2.77
N GLU A 682 25.79 31.94 3.89
CA GLU A 682 26.59 31.26 4.93
C GLU A 682 25.77 30.15 5.61
N ARG A 683 24.46 30.32 5.86
CA ARG A 683 23.60 29.25 6.41
C ARG A 683 23.52 28.04 5.45
N TYR A 684 23.23 28.30 4.18
CA TYR A 684 23.13 27.27 3.14
C TYR A 684 24.44 26.49 2.94
N LEU A 685 25.58 27.19 2.96
CA LEU A 685 26.90 26.60 2.69
C LEU A 685 27.61 26.02 3.91
N THR A 686 27.42 26.58 5.11
CA THR A 686 28.02 26.00 6.33
C THR A 686 27.44 24.63 6.64
N GLY A 687 26.23 24.33 6.16
CA GLY A 687 25.92 23.00 5.64
C GLY A 687 25.89 21.87 6.66
N GLU A 688 25.97 22.17 7.96
CA GLU A 688 25.42 21.27 8.97
C GLU A 688 23.94 21.16 8.66
N ASN A 689 23.60 20.07 7.97
CA ASN A 689 22.26 19.65 7.65
C ASN A 689 21.57 19.24 8.97
N LEU A 690 21.31 20.25 9.83
CA LEU A 690 20.78 20.15 11.18
C LEU A 690 19.37 19.59 11.14
N ARG A 691 18.56 20.03 10.16
CA ARG A 691 17.29 19.39 9.82
C ARG A 691 17.52 17.90 9.57
N GLY A 692 18.29 17.51 8.56
CA GLY A 692 18.57 16.10 8.26
C GLY A 692 19.25 15.32 9.41
N TYR A 693 20.00 15.97 10.30
CA TYR A 693 20.60 15.36 11.48
C TYR A 693 19.56 15.06 12.56
N PHE A 694 18.69 16.02 12.85
CA PHE A 694 17.55 15.79 13.75
C PHE A 694 16.50 14.87 13.12
N ALA A 695 16.31 14.87 11.80
CA ALA A 695 15.53 13.85 11.08
C ALA A 695 16.11 12.46 11.33
N ARG A 696 17.43 12.27 11.12
CA ARG A 696 18.17 11.03 11.40
C ARG A 696 18.12 10.59 12.88
N LEU A 697 17.57 11.42 13.78
CA LEU A 697 17.33 11.13 15.20
C LEU A 697 15.83 11.09 15.59
N GLY A 698 14.89 11.31 14.66
CA GLY A 698 13.45 11.40 14.96
C GLY A 698 13.05 12.66 15.75
N ARG A 699 13.76 13.79 15.56
CA ARG A 699 13.66 15.01 16.39
C ARG A 699 13.32 16.28 15.59
N ILE A 700 12.55 16.15 14.51
CA ILE A 700 11.93 17.28 13.82
C ILE A 700 10.46 17.35 14.23
N GLN A 701 9.97 18.57 14.46
CA GLN A 701 8.57 18.91 14.21
C GLN A 701 8.53 19.62 12.86
N HIS A 702 7.75 19.11 11.91
CA HIS A 702 7.62 19.70 10.58
C HIS A 702 6.98 21.10 10.71
N PRO A 703 7.21 22.06 9.80
CA PRO A 703 6.54 23.36 9.84
C PRO A 703 5.03 23.21 9.60
N VAL A 704 4.21 23.78 10.49
CA VAL A 704 2.74 23.73 10.40
C VAL A 704 2.22 24.57 9.24
N SER A 705 2.77 25.78 9.11
CA SER A 705 2.50 26.73 8.04
C SER A 705 3.50 26.56 6.89
N VAL A 706 3.07 26.95 5.70
CA VAL A 706 3.99 27.33 4.62
C VAL A 706 4.90 28.44 5.13
N ALA A 707 6.20 28.36 4.87
CA ALA A 707 7.09 29.49 5.11
C ALA A 707 6.60 30.70 4.29
N SER A 708 6.66 31.90 4.88
CA SER A 708 6.17 33.12 4.25
C SER A 708 6.76 33.28 2.85
N SER A 709 5.90 33.25 1.83
CA SER A 709 6.26 33.60 0.45
C SER A 709 6.47 35.12 0.35
N ALA A 710 7.59 35.59 0.92
CA ALA A 710 8.18 36.84 0.51
C ALA A 710 8.36 36.80 -1.02
N GLY A 711 8.10 37.92 -1.69
CA GLY A 711 8.30 38.00 -3.13
C GLY A 711 9.72 37.59 -3.51
N ASP A 712 9.92 37.09 -4.72
CA ASP A 712 11.27 36.90 -5.26
C ASP A 712 12.01 38.23 -5.52
N GLY A 713 11.29 39.35 -5.38
CA GLY A 713 11.74 40.73 -5.60
C GLY A 713 11.14 41.36 -6.86
N PHE A 714 10.39 40.58 -7.65
CA PHE A 714 9.99 40.91 -9.01
C PHE A 714 8.47 40.80 -9.21
N SER A 715 7.95 41.48 -10.23
CA SER A 715 6.60 41.21 -10.74
C SER A 715 6.61 40.07 -11.77
N VAL A 716 5.45 39.46 -12.05
CA VAL A 716 5.34 38.35 -13.03
C VAL A 716 5.85 38.76 -14.42
N ASP A 717 5.63 40.01 -14.81
CA ASP A 717 6.04 40.59 -16.10
C ASP A 717 7.41 41.32 -16.05
N ASP A 718 8.16 41.24 -14.95
CA ASP A 718 9.44 41.95 -14.79
C ASP A 718 10.57 41.33 -15.64
N PRO A 719 11.12 42.02 -16.65
CA PRO A 719 12.16 41.48 -17.51
C PRO A 719 13.54 41.41 -16.84
N SER A 720 13.69 41.91 -15.61
CA SER A 720 14.91 41.74 -14.80
C SER A 720 14.88 40.51 -13.89
N ARG A 721 13.73 39.82 -13.82
CA ARG A 721 13.55 38.57 -13.06
C ARG A 721 14.50 37.47 -13.57
N PRO A 722 15.32 36.84 -12.71
CA PRO A 722 16.21 35.76 -13.13
C PRO A 722 15.43 34.56 -13.70
N ALA A 723 15.75 34.15 -14.93
CA ALA A 723 15.05 33.03 -15.57
C ALA A 723 15.42 31.68 -14.89
N LEU A 724 14.44 31.04 -14.25
CA LEU A 724 14.61 29.72 -13.60
C LEU A 724 14.45 28.55 -14.58
N SER A 725 14.89 28.71 -15.84
CA SER A 725 14.81 27.68 -16.87
C SER A 725 15.90 26.62 -16.69
N TRP A 726 15.48 25.35 -16.53
CA TRP A 726 16.37 24.19 -16.38
C TRP A 726 16.83 23.64 -17.75
N PRO A 727 17.36 24.51 -18.64
CA PRO A 727 18.74 24.29 -19.07
C PRO A 727 19.54 25.60 -19.28
N GLY A 728 19.43 26.58 -18.39
CA GLY A 728 20.24 27.80 -18.46
C GLY A 728 19.87 28.83 -17.39
N LEU A 729 20.51 28.74 -16.22
CA LEU A 729 20.40 29.74 -15.15
C LEU A 729 21.21 31.00 -15.51
N PRO A 730 20.61 32.22 -15.56
CA PRO A 730 21.34 33.46 -15.79
C PRO A 730 22.12 33.95 -14.58
N VAL A 731 21.73 33.50 -13.37
CA VAL A 731 22.62 33.49 -12.22
C VAL A 731 23.57 32.32 -12.37
N ASP A 732 24.88 32.57 -12.34
CA ASP A 732 25.86 31.51 -12.13
C ASP A 732 25.80 31.06 -10.66
N ALA A 733 24.72 30.35 -10.31
CA ALA A 733 24.48 29.85 -8.97
C ALA A 733 25.59 28.88 -8.53
N LEU A 734 26.22 28.19 -9.49
CA LEU A 734 27.38 27.35 -9.24
C LEU A 734 28.61 28.23 -8.91
N GLY A 735 28.83 29.32 -9.64
CA GLY A 735 29.87 30.32 -9.41
C GLY A 735 29.71 31.12 -8.11
N ALA A 736 28.48 31.47 -7.71
CA ALA A 736 28.19 32.09 -6.42
C ALA A 736 28.52 31.12 -5.27
N VAL A 737 27.98 29.89 -5.32
CA VAL A 737 28.32 28.80 -4.40
C VAL A 737 29.82 28.53 -4.38
N GLN A 738 30.51 28.55 -5.53
CA GLN A 738 31.97 28.41 -5.60
C GLN A 738 32.73 29.59 -5.00
N GLY A 739 32.24 30.83 -5.16
CA GLY A 739 32.83 32.05 -4.60
C GLY A 739 32.78 32.04 -3.08
N ALA A 740 31.61 31.83 -2.50
CA ALA A 740 31.47 31.70 -1.05
C ALA A 740 32.13 30.42 -0.50
N MET A 741 32.16 29.31 -1.26
CA MET A 741 33.02 28.16 -0.94
C MET A 741 34.52 28.52 -0.94
N ALA A 742 34.98 29.43 -1.79
CA ALA A 742 36.37 29.89 -1.80
C ALA A 742 36.69 30.79 -0.59
N ASP A 743 35.77 31.65 -0.15
CA ASP A 743 35.93 32.45 1.07
C ASP A 743 35.86 31.59 2.35
N VAL A 744 34.96 30.59 2.37
CA VAL A 744 34.97 29.53 3.39
C VAL A 744 36.28 28.74 3.33
N ALA A 745 36.81 28.41 2.15
CA ALA A 745 38.09 27.73 2.01
C ALA A 745 39.26 28.58 2.54
N GLN A 746 39.28 29.90 2.34
CA GLN A 746 40.25 30.79 3.00
C GLN A 746 40.13 30.77 4.53
N ARG A 747 38.92 30.56 5.07
CA ARG A 747 38.66 30.41 6.51
C ARG A 747 39.13 29.03 7.03
N VAL A 748 38.92 27.97 6.26
CA VAL A 748 39.39 26.60 6.54
C VAL A 748 40.92 26.49 6.43
N GLU A 749 41.56 27.16 5.47
CA GLU A 749 43.02 27.13 5.32
C GLU A 749 43.73 27.84 6.49
N ARG A 750 43.13 28.95 7.00
CA ARG A 750 43.54 29.56 8.27
C ARG A 750 43.49 28.57 9.45
N LEU A 751 42.56 27.61 9.44
CA LEU A 751 42.47 26.53 10.44
C LEU A 751 43.46 25.36 10.19
N ARG A 752 44.13 25.27 9.05
CA ARG A 752 45.26 24.33 8.82
C ARG A 752 46.61 24.88 9.32
N GLY A 753 46.69 26.19 9.51
CA GLY A 753 47.83 26.92 10.06
C GLY A 753 48.14 26.62 11.53
N VAL A 754 49.03 27.41 12.13
CA VAL A 754 49.40 27.28 13.55
C VAL A 754 48.22 27.64 14.46
N ASP A 755 47.42 28.63 14.07
CA ASP A 755 46.29 29.15 14.84
C ASP A 755 45.10 28.18 14.96
N GLY A 756 44.96 27.24 14.02
CA GLY A 756 44.03 26.12 14.16
C GLY A 756 44.53 25.04 15.14
N ARG A 757 45.85 24.85 15.27
CA ARG A 757 46.45 23.83 16.14
C ARG A 757 46.39 24.23 17.61
N THR A 758 46.54 25.51 17.92
CA THR A 758 46.41 26.05 19.28
C THR A 758 44.99 25.91 19.85
N GLN A 759 43.97 25.69 19.00
CA GLN A 759 42.61 25.34 19.44
C GLN A 759 42.47 23.86 19.84
N VAL A 760 43.31 22.94 19.37
CA VAL A 760 43.13 21.50 19.63
C VAL A 760 43.46 21.16 21.08
N ARG A 761 42.55 20.42 21.75
CA ARG A 761 42.68 20.04 23.17
C ARG A 761 44.01 19.35 23.50
N SER A 762 44.54 18.54 22.60
CA SER A 762 45.81 17.83 22.77
C SER A 762 47.01 18.77 22.86
N ASP A 763 47.08 19.80 22.01
CA ASP A 763 48.19 20.76 22.04
C ASP A 763 48.02 21.80 23.15
N ARG A 764 46.79 22.17 23.52
CA ARG A 764 46.55 22.96 24.74
C ARG A 764 47.03 22.23 26.00
N LEU A 765 46.78 20.93 26.11
CA LEU A 765 47.36 20.09 27.18
C LEU A 765 48.89 20.01 27.08
N ARG A 766 49.44 19.88 25.86
CA ARG A 766 50.89 19.82 25.61
C ARG A 766 51.61 21.14 25.96
N SER A 767 50.95 22.30 25.81
CA SER A 767 51.45 23.62 26.24
C SER A 767 51.28 23.90 27.74
N LEU A 768 50.40 23.17 28.43
CA LEU A 768 50.25 23.24 29.89
C LEU A 768 51.27 22.36 30.61
N ALA A 769 51.77 21.30 29.96
CA ALA A 769 52.78 20.40 30.50
C ALA A 769 54.05 21.15 30.96
N GLY A 770 54.49 20.91 32.20
CA GLY A 770 55.63 21.58 32.83
C GLY A 770 55.37 23.00 33.34
N THR A 771 54.19 23.58 33.10
CA THR A 771 53.89 24.95 33.57
C THR A 771 53.60 25.00 35.07
N ARG A 772 53.72 26.18 35.69
CA ARG A 772 53.28 26.37 37.09
C ARG A 772 51.78 26.14 37.29
N PHE A 773 50.97 26.26 36.23
CA PHE A 773 49.54 26.00 36.28
C PHE A 773 49.25 24.49 36.39
N GLU A 774 49.86 23.66 35.53
CA GLU A 774 49.79 22.20 35.67
C GLU A 774 50.33 21.76 37.03
N ASN A 775 51.50 22.23 37.45
CA ASN A 775 52.09 21.85 38.74
C ASN A 775 51.21 22.27 39.93
N GLY A 776 50.50 23.40 39.85
CA GLY A 776 49.52 23.81 40.84
C GLY A 776 48.28 22.90 40.88
N VAL A 777 47.74 22.53 39.72
CA VAL A 777 46.59 21.61 39.61
C VAL A 777 46.96 20.18 40.07
N MET A 778 48.12 19.68 39.66
CA MET A 778 48.64 18.37 40.08
C MET A 778 48.94 18.34 41.60
N GLY A 779 49.47 19.43 42.16
CA GLY A 779 49.64 19.58 43.60
C GLY A 779 48.33 19.61 44.37
N ALA A 780 47.26 20.17 43.79
CA ALA A 780 45.92 20.24 44.40
C ALA A 780 45.14 18.92 44.32
N LEU A 781 45.41 18.04 43.34
CA LEU A 781 44.68 16.78 43.13
C LEU A 781 45.25 15.59 43.92
N GLY A 782 46.47 15.69 44.46
CA GLY A 782 47.09 14.65 45.29
C GLY A 782 47.33 13.32 44.57
N SER A 783 47.56 12.26 45.35
CA SER A 783 47.94 10.93 44.82
C SER A 783 46.85 10.26 43.97
N GLY A 784 45.57 10.64 44.14
CA GLY A 784 44.46 10.06 43.37
C GLY A 784 44.40 10.50 41.89
N GLY A 785 45.04 11.62 41.52
CA GLY A 785 44.96 12.14 40.15
C GLY A 785 45.75 11.35 39.10
N VAL A 786 46.74 10.55 39.52
CA VAL A 786 47.71 9.92 38.61
C VAL A 786 47.12 8.70 37.86
N ASP A 787 46.33 7.87 38.55
CA ASP A 787 45.71 6.65 38.03
C ASP A 787 44.68 6.91 36.91
N ALA A 788 44.01 8.06 36.95
CA ALA A 788 43.06 8.48 35.93
C ALA A 788 43.76 8.82 34.60
N LEU A 789 44.95 9.44 34.68
CA LEU A 789 45.74 9.86 33.52
C LEU A 789 46.58 8.75 32.90
N GLN A 790 47.03 7.75 33.68
CA GLN A 790 47.70 6.58 33.10
C GLN A 790 46.76 5.76 32.22
N ARG A 791 45.50 5.52 32.65
CA ARG A 791 44.49 4.81 31.83
C ARG A 791 44.23 5.51 30.49
N ALA A 792 44.29 6.84 30.44
CA ALA A 792 44.14 7.59 29.19
C ALA A 792 45.34 7.49 28.23
N ARG A 793 46.53 7.08 28.68
CA ARG A 793 47.74 6.97 27.83
C ARG A 793 47.95 5.60 27.19
N VAL A 794 47.46 4.52 27.80
CA VAL A 794 47.71 3.14 27.31
C VAL A 794 46.99 2.87 25.98
N GLY A 795 45.82 3.47 25.75
CA GLY A 795 44.99 3.25 24.56
C GLY A 795 45.52 3.80 23.22
N GLN A 796 46.71 4.38 23.16
CA GLN A 796 47.25 5.01 21.93
C GLN A 796 48.54 4.37 21.37
N VAL A 797 49.01 3.25 21.92
CA VAL A 797 50.32 2.65 21.55
C VAL A 797 50.19 1.37 20.69
N ALA A 798 48.97 0.91 20.41
CA ALA A 798 48.73 -0.36 19.71
C ALA A 798 49.00 -0.35 18.19
N GLU A 799 49.07 0.81 17.55
CA GLU A 799 49.31 0.93 16.10
C GLU A 799 50.56 1.75 15.75
N ARG A 800 51.69 1.06 15.57
CA ARG A 800 52.71 1.26 14.50
C ARG A 800 54.05 0.62 14.86
N THR A 801 54.39 -0.49 14.21
CA THR A 801 55.81 -0.85 13.98
C THR A 801 55.94 -1.80 12.78
N PRO A 802 56.71 -1.45 11.73
CA PRO A 802 56.99 -2.38 10.64
C PRO A 802 58.14 -3.34 11.02
N ARG A 803 58.08 -4.59 10.55
CA ARG A 803 59.24 -5.50 10.52
C ARG A 803 59.65 -5.79 9.09
N VAL A 804 60.91 -5.49 8.79
CA VAL A 804 61.62 -5.96 7.59
C VAL A 804 62.71 -6.92 8.07
N SER A 805 62.80 -8.10 7.45
CA SER A 805 63.93 -9.01 7.64
C SER A 805 64.34 -9.62 6.31
N SER A 806 65.54 -9.26 5.87
CA SER A 806 66.26 -9.68 4.67
C SER A 806 66.21 -11.17 4.34
N HIS A 807 66.24 -11.48 3.04
CA HIS A 807 67.35 -12.26 2.46
C HIS A 807 67.66 -11.81 1.02
N ARG A 808 68.83 -12.17 0.49
CA ARG A 808 69.42 -11.59 -0.73
C ARG A 808 70.18 -12.65 -1.52
N SER A 809 69.80 -12.87 -2.79
CA SER A 809 70.63 -13.48 -3.84
C SER A 809 70.16 -13.02 -5.22
N PRO A 810 71.05 -12.86 -6.22
CA PRO A 810 70.70 -12.29 -7.52
C PRO A 810 70.32 -13.35 -8.57
N GLY A 811 69.34 -13.04 -9.42
CA GLY A 811 68.93 -13.85 -10.57
C GLY A 811 68.48 -12.94 -11.72
N THR A 812 69.16 -13.02 -12.85
CA THR A 812 69.02 -12.16 -14.02
C THR A 812 67.83 -12.51 -14.93
N LYS A 813 67.42 -11.52 -15.74
CA LYS A 813 66.79 -11.58 -17.08
C LYS A 813 65.28 -11.35 -17.28
N ASP A 814 65.05 -10.38 -18.19
CA ASP A 814 64.24 -10.41 -19.42
C ASP A 814 62.71 -10.72 -19.38
N GLN A 815 61.95 -9.69 -19.76
CA GLN A 815 60.83 -9.71 -20.73
C GLN A 815 59.65 -10.69 -20.52
N ALA A 816 58.54 -10.15 -20.00
CA ALA A 816 57.22 -10.17 -20.65
C ALA A 816 56.41 -8.95 -20.17
#